data_AF-A0A1L3F3B2-F1
#
_entry.id   AF-A0A1L3F3B2-F1
#
_cell.length_a   1.000
_cell.length_b   1.000
_cell.length_c   1.000
_cell.angle_alpha   90.00
_cell.angle_beta   90.00
_cell.angle_gamma   90.00
#
_symmetry.space_group_name_H-M   'P 1'
#
loop_
_entity.id
_entity.type
_entity.pdbx_description
1 polymer ?
#
loop_
_entity_poly.entity_id
_entity_poly.type
_entity_poly.pdbx_seq_one_letter_code
_entity_poly.pdbx_strand_id
1 'polypeptide(L)'
;MTNSAPVFTAGGGSDDAFTRASTSATGAQADGASVQAAFSPDGTKVAFESYADNLVPGDTNGAPDVFVKDLTTGAITLVSTNASGVPGDGWSYQPVFSPDGTKLAFASGSDNLVPGDTNQALDIFVKDLATGALTRVSTSASGEQADGLSTTNPIFSPDGTKVAFYSDADNLVPDDTDHVRDIFVKDLTTGAITLVAPSPYNGGPGGGGLENGFTFPPSFSPDGTKIVFGSATVRGDTTEIYIKDLSTGATTLVSESASGARGDRGSFDPVFSPDGTKVAFYTFADNLVPGSSNNLIGNIVIKDLTTGAVTLVSTDADGVPQNNGEAQKPVFSPDGTKIAFYSSATNLVPGVNADQVVYVKDLATGAITAVSTNGGRPWEFGGGSRLPVFSPDGTKVAFESLSSILVPGDTNHTYDIFVRDLTTPSFTAAKLTDNGAAHVSTSQAGFFAGAHTVAVAPQDGNLGTLTATIDVADGKVTWSYDVSHANIAPLAAGQTHTDIFILVLDGFYGTQGVTVTLTGIDDAPVISSGTTASFAENGSGVAYHVAATDVDSPALTYSLSGTDAALFDVSATGDVTFKSAPDFEAPKDANHDNVYDVTVAVSDLTTITTKNVAITVTDVNDTSGGGGVLTVTGSTGFTSIDRATINISVTGNLHETGSAGVISNSTINNLGSLSEAQAMLAFVNDTIAGGSLGAIVANGGTITFDNVHLDGTLLDATSGGLIESVAGSANSFNNVTLKAGAVFDDSAGSVLNVSGTLNNGGKIEFFNFAKAILTGDTTVIGNGEIKLDPGSSILNSGAHHTLDLDGSTIDGAGTIGNGDHSLTLDIGFSGTLEANGSQPLAVNTGNSVTSSGLIEAVHGSLDFDDAVFNTVGTITADQAGTIDFKNGLTNGGIVNVHTGSEVDVSGNLVNNGTVLDSGVLKVDNLSGTGAVNVNNGTLVVTGNLSSNVVLTGTDSFVFGPDAKQTSGVISNYTPGTTLVLDGFDTTVNAAFDAQTGILTLTDADHHAMTLHLAPGSLIPQAHGAAPDFLV
;
A
#
# COMPACT_ATOMS: atom_id res chain seq x y z
N MET A 1 6.62 1.66 23.45
CA MET A 1 5.47 2.45 23.93
C MET A 1 4.38 2.28 22.89
N THR A 2 3.10 2.29 23.28
CA THR A 2 2.00 2.04 22.35
C THR A 2 1.54 3.35 21.72
N ASN A 3 2.14 3.74 20.59
CA ASN A 3 1.52 4.77 19.76
C ASN A 3 0.48 4.14 18.85
N SER A 4 -0.70 4.75 18.86
CA SER A 4 -1.80 4.38 17.98
C SER A 4 -1.42 4.78 16.56
N ALA A 5 -1.92 4.05 15.55
CA ALA A 5 -1.39 4.07 14.18
C ALA A 5 -2.47 4.46 13.14
N PRO A 6 -2.08 4.97 11.96
CA PRO A 6 -2.99 5.49 10.94
C PRO A 6 -3.85 4.41 10.25
N VAL A 7 -4.98 4.85 9.69
CA VAL A 7 -5.97 4.00 8.99
C VAL A 7 -5.81 4.14 7.48
N PHE A 8 -5.73 3.02 6.77
CA PHE A 8 -5.57 2.94 5.32
C PHE A 8 -6.89 2.80 4.57
N THR A 9 -6.94 3.38 3.36
CA THR A 9 -7.85 2.97 2.29
C THR A 9 -7.09 2.95 0.97
N ALA A 10 -6.96 1.78 0.34
CA ALA A 10 -6.42 1.67 -1.01
C ALA A 10 -7.55 1.64 -2.05
N GLY A 11 -7.29 2.19 -3.23
CA GLY A 11 -8.21 2.20 -4.37
C GLY A 11 -7.43 2.02 -5.66
N GLY A 12 -7.64 0.87 -6.32
CA GLY A 12 -7.08 0.55 -7.63
C GLY A 12 -7.74 -0.71 -8.16
N GLY A 13 -8.38 -0.61 -9.33
CA GLY A 13 -9.16 -1.70 -9.96
C GLY A 13 -8.29 -2.90 -10.36
N SER A 14 -8.92 -3.99 -10.78
CA SER A 14 -8.28 -5.03 -11.60
C SER A 14 -9.17 -5.28 -12.80
N ASP A 15 -8.54 -5.85 -13.82
CA ASP A 15 -9.18 -6.52 -14.95
C ASP A 15 -9.95 -7.82 -14.56
N ASP A 16 -10.15 -8.09 -13.27
CA ASP A 16 -11.08 -9.14 -12.80
C ASP A 16 -12.43 -8.62 -12.38
N ALA A 17 -12.58 -7.31 -12.41
CA ALA A 17 -13.85 -6.76 -12.04
C ALA A 17 -14.91 -7.07 -13.11
N PHE A 18 -14.59 -7.53 -14.33
CA PHE A 18 -15.60 -7.93 -15.32
C PHE A 18 -15.81 -9.44 -15.40
N THR A 19 -17.05 -9.88 -15.20
CA THR A 19 -17.50 -11.25 -15.49
C THR A 19 -18.57 -11.24 -16.59
N ARG A 20 -18.44 -12.07 -17.64
CA ARG A 20 -19.50 -12.28 -18.63
C ARG A 20 -20.60 -13.19 -18.06
N ALA A 21 -21.80 -12.63 -17.85
CA ALA A 21 -22.96 -13.36 -17.35
C ALA A 21 -23.69 -14.15 -18.45
N SER A 22 -23.64 -13.68 -19.71
CA SER A 22 -24.24 -14.33 -20.89
C SER A 22 -23.43 -15.55 -21.36
N THR A 23 -23.36 -16.58 -20.51
CA THR A 23 -22.66 -17.84 -20.79
C THR A 23 -23.52 -19.05 -20.45
N SER A 24 -23.34 -20.14 -21.22
CA SER A 24 -23.91 -21.44 -20.90
C SER A 24 -23.41 -21.96 -19.54
N ALA A 25 -24.00 -23.04 -19.03
CA ALA A 25 -23.56 -23.68 -17.80
C ALA A 25 -22.10 -24.19 -17.85
N THR A 26 -21.54 -24.37 -19.05
CA THR A 26 -20.13 -24.78 -19.26
C THR A 26 -19.17 -23.62 -19.46
N GLY A 27 -19.67 -22.38 -19.42
CA GLY A 27 -18.88 -21.17 -19.67
C GLY A 27 -18.79 -20.74 -21.13
N ALA A 28 -19.39 -21.48 -22.08
CA ALA A 28 -19.43 -21.07 -23.48
C ALA A 28 -20.21 -19.76 -23.65
N GLN A 29 -19.67 -18.82 -24.45
CA GLN A 29 -20.30 -17.53 -24.79
C GLN A 29 -21.62 -17.74 -25.54
N ALA A 30 -22.59 -16.86 -25.30
CA ALA A 30 -23.79 -16.72 -26.12
C ALA A 30 -23.42 -16.51 -27.60
N ASP A 31 -24.06 -17.23 -28.52
CA ASP A 31 -23.81 -17.07 -29.97
C ASP A 31 -24.71 -16.02 -30.65
N GLY A 32 -25.53 -15.33 -29.86
CA GLY A 32 -26.32 -14.16 -30.25
C GLY A 32 -26.33 -13.12 -29.13
N ALA A 33 -26.88 -11.94 -29.41
CA ALA A 33 -26.89 -10.83 -28.46
C ALA A 33 -27.63 -11.18 -27.16
N SER A 34 -27.11 -10.72 -26.02
CA SER A 34 -27.77 -10.70 -24.72
C SER A 34 -27.84 -9.25 -24.22
N VAL A 35 -29.02 -8.81 -23.79
CA VAL A 35 -29.29 -7.42 -23.41
C VAL A 35 -30.21 -7.34 -22.18
N GLN A 36 -30.39 -6.14 -21.62
CA GLN A 36 -31.34 -5.85 -20.53
C GLN A 36 -31.19 -6.71 -19.27
N ALA A 37 -30.03 -6.62 -18.63
CA ALA A 37 -29.76 -7.31 -17.37
C ALA A 37 -30.61 -6.77 -16.19
N ALA A 38 -31.02 -7.67 -15.29
CA ALA A 38 -31.65 -7.35 -14.02
C ALA A 38 -31.12 -8.26 -12.90
N PHE A 39 -30.67 -7.71 -11.78
CA PHE A 39 -30.24 -8.50 -10.63
C PHE A 39 -31.42 -9.06 -9.82
N SER A 40 -31.25 -10.25 -9.25
CA SER A 40 -32.11 -10.73 -8.17
C SER A 40 -31.88 -9.87 -6.91
N PRO A 41 -32.88 -9.73 -6.01
CA PRO A 41 -32.76 -8.92 -4.79
C PRO A 41 -31.69 -9.38 -3.79
N ASP A 42 -31.25 -10.64 -3.89
CA ASP A 42 -30.12 -11.18 -3.12
C ASP A 42 -28.76 -11.01 -3.82
N GLY A 43 -28.73 -10.46 -5.04
CA GLY A 43 -27.53 -10.24 -5.84
C GLY A 43 -26.89 -11.52 -6.40
N THR A 44 -27.48 -12.70 -6.17
CA THR A 44 -26.89 -13.98 -6.57
C THR A 44 -27.18 -14.38 -8.01
N LYS A 45 -28.14 -13.73 -8.67
CA LYS A 45 -28.59 -14.06 -10.03
C LYS A 45 -28.74 -12.82 -10.89
N VAL A 46 -28.59 -13.01 -12.20
CA VAL A 46 -28.90 -12.00 -13.22
C VAL A 46 -29.87 -12.60 -14.21
N ALA A 47 -31.00 -11.93 -14.43
CA ALA A 47 -31.90 -12.19 -15.53
C ALA A 47 -31.52 -11.32 -16.73
N PHE A 48 -31.68 -11.84 -17.95
CA PHE A 48 -31.44 -11.10 -19.18
C PHE A 48 -32.22 -11.73 -20.34
N GLU A 49 -32.43 -10.98 -21.42
CA GLU A 49 -32.95 -11.53 -22.67
C GLU A 49 -31.78 -11.88 -23.61
N SER A 50 -31.91 -12.96 -24.39
CA SER A 50 -30.88 -13.34 -25.35
C SER A 50 -31.44 -13.97 -26.61
N TYR A 51 -30.79 -13.66 -27.73
CA TYR A 51 -31.00 -14.24 -29.07
C TYR A 51 -30.20 -15.53 -29.30
N ALA A 52 -29.46 -16.00 -28.30
CA ALA A 52 -28.59 -17.16 -28.40
C ALA A 52 -29.35 -18.47 -28.17
N ASP A 53 -29.16 -19.46 -29.02
CA ASP A 53 -29.79 -20.79 -28.88
C ASP A 53 -28.89 -21.79 -28.13
N ASN A 54 -27.64 -21.39 -27.83
CA ASN A 54 -26.62 -22.25 -27.24
C ASN A 54 -26.50 -22.14 -25.71
N LEU A 55 -27.29 -21.28 -25.06
CA LEU A 55 -27.20 -21.03 -23.61
C LEU A 55 -27.73 -22.20 -22.78
N VAL A 56 -28.78 -22.88 -23.24
CA VAL A 56 -29.31 -24.10 -22.64
C VAL A 56 -29.61 -25.17 -23.70
N PRO A 57 -29.43 -26.46 -23.40
CA PRO A 57 -29.89 -27.53 -24.29
C PRO A 57 -31.42 -27.52 -24.42
N GLY A 58 -31.92 -27.45 -25.65
CA GLY A 58 -33.37 -27.56 -25.94
C GLY A 58 -34.07 -26.24 -26.22
N ASP A 59 -33.34 -25.12 -26.16
CA ASP A 59 -33.78 -23.90 -26.84
C ASP A 59 -33.75 -24.13 -28.36
N THR A 60 -34.89 -24.01 -29.02
CA THR A 60 -35.09 -24.45 -30.41
C THR A 60 -36.10 -23.60 -31.19
N ASN A 61 -36.66 -22.55 -30.58
CA ASN A 61 -37.72 -21.75 -31.18
C ASN A 61 -37.19 -20.71 -32.19
N GLY A 62 -35.88 -20.41 -32.16
CA GLY A 62 -35.26 -19.38 -33.00
C GLY A 62 -35.74 -17.96 -32.69
N ALA A 63 -36.22 -17.74 -31.46
CA ALA A 63 -36.71 -16.47 -30.95
C ALA A 63 -35.85 -16.03 -29.75
N PRO A 64 -35.78 -14.72 -29.45
CA PRO A 64 -35.14 -14.27 -28.23
C PRO A 64 -35.94 -14.70 -27.01
N ASP A 65 -35.21 -15.15 -26.00
CA ASP A 65 -35.74 -15.76 -24.80
C ASP A 65 -35.20 -15.12 -23.53
N VAL A 66 -35.91 -15.34 -22.41
CA VAL A 66 -35.51 -14.81 -21.10
C VAL A 66 -34.78 -15.89 -20.32
N PHE A 67 -33.59 -15.55 -19.84
CA PHE A 67 -32.73 -16.44 -19.07
C PHE A 67 -32.48 -15.88 -17.67
N VAL A 68 -32.20 -16.78 -16.72
CA VAL A 68 -31.66 -16.44 -15.40
C VAL A 68 -30.36 -17.21 -15.20
N LYS A 69 -29.26 -16.47 -15.00
CA LYS A 69 -27.94 -16.99 -14.65
C LYS A 69 -27.75 -16.86 -13.14
N ASP A 70 -27.43 -17.97 -12.49
CA ASP A 70 -26.95 -18.00 -11.13
C ASP A 70 -25.44 -17.72 -11.14
N LEU A 71 -25.06 -16.57 -10.56
CA LEU A 71 -23.68 -16.10 -10.55
C LEU A 71 -22.79 -16.89 -9.57
N THR A 72 -23.38 -17.64 -8.65
CA THR A 72 -22.65 -18.42 -7.64
C THR A 72 -22.27 -19.81 -8.17
N THR A 73 -23.20 -20.45 -8.88
CA THR A 73 -23.06 -21.83 -9.37
C THR A 73 -22.73 -21.91 -10.86
N GLY A 74 -22.92 -20.81 -11.61
CA GLY A 74 -22.80 -20.78 -13.06
C GLY A 74 -23.99 -21.41 -13.79
N ALA A 75 -24.99 -21.93 -13.07
CA ALA A 75 -26.19 -22.52 -13.65
C ALA A 75 -27.00 -21.47 -14.41
N ILE A 76 -27.58 -21.86 -15.55
CA ILE A 76 -28.42 -21.00 -16.38
C ILE A 76 -29.74 -21.71 -16.68
N THR A 77 -30.85 -20.97 -16.58
CA THR A 77 -32.21 -21.48 -16.74
C THR A 77 -32.96 -20.64 -17.78
N LEU A 78 -33.60 -21.30 -18.74
CA LEU A 78 -34.58 -20.68 -19.63
C LEU A 78 -35.89 -20.45 -18.87
N VAL A 79 -36.32 -19.19 -18.77
CA VAL A 79 -37.47 -18.77 -17.96
C VAL A 79 -38.73 -18.54 -18.78
N SER A 80 -38.62 -18.17 -20.05
CA SER A 80 -39.72 -18.06 -21.02
C SER A 80 -40.25 -19.44 -21.44
N THR A 81 -40.73 -20.20 -20.46
CA THR A 81 -41.38 -21.51 -20.64
C THR A 81 -42.74 -21.49 -19.96
N ASN A 82 -43.66 -22.31 -20.46
CA ASN A 82 -44.91 -22.59 -19.75
C ASN A 82 -44.64 -23.34 -18.43
N ALA A 83 -45.70 -23.57 -17.65
CA ALA A 83 -45.62 -24.21 -16.33
C ALA A 83 -45.10 -25.66 -16.34
N SER A 84 -45.04 -26.31 -17.51
CA SER A 84 -44.48 -27.66 -17.68
C SER A 84 -43.02 -27.65 -18.18
N GLY A 85 -42.42 -26.46 -18.34
CA GLY A 85 -41.05 -26.31 -18.83
C GLY A 85 -40.91 -26.31 -20.35
N VAL A 86 -42.00 -26.22 -21.12
CA VAL A 86 -41.92 -26.14 -22.60
C VAL A 86 -41.62 -24.70 -23.01
N PRO A 87 -40.59 -24.43 -23.83
CA PRO A 87 -40.25 -23.10 -24.31
C PRO A 87 -41.42 -22.38 -25.00
N GLY A 88 -41.42 -21.05 -24.88
CA GLY A 88 -42.27 -20.17 -25.66
C GLY A 88 -42.03 -20.35 -27.16
N ASP A 89 -43.05 -20.10 -27.98
CA ASP A 89 -42.94 -20.13 -29.44
C ASP A 89 -42.84 -18.76 -30.11
N GLY A 90 -42.76 -17.71 -29.29
CA GLY A 90 -42.58 -16.32 -29.71
C GLY A 90 -41.52 -15.60 -28.89
N TRP A 91 -41.39 -14.30 -29.14
CA TRP A 91 -40.33 -13.47 -28.56
C TRP A 91 -40.60 -13.17 -27.08
N SER A 92 -39.58 -13.23 -26.23
CA SER A 92 -39.68 -12.90 -24.79
C SER A 92 -38.60 -11.91 -24.35
N TYR A 93 -39.00 -10.88 -23.60
CA TYR A 93 -38.17 -9.69 -23.34
C TYR A 93 -38.33 -9.12 -21.92
N GLN A 94 -37.44 -8.19 -21.55
CA GLN A 94 -37.56 -7.27 -20.41
C GLN A 94 -37.81 -7.95 -19.06
N PRO A 95 -36.90 -8.83 -18.60
CA PRO A 95 -37.07 -9.50 -17.32
C PRO A 95 -36.83 -8.57 -16.12
N VAL A 96 -37.64 -8.73 -15.09
CA VAL A 96 -37.47 -8.06 -13.79
C VAL A 96 -37.89 -8.98 -12.64
N PHE A 97 -37.07 -9.04 -11.59
CA PHE A 97 -37.37 -9.81 -10.39
C PHE A 97 -38.41 -9.10 -9.51
N SER A 98 -39.23 -9.90 -8.82
CA SER A 98 -39.98 -9.39 -7.68
C SER A 98 -39.02 -9.00 -6.54
N PRO A 99 -39.39 -8.06 -5.64
CA PRO A 99 -38.52 -7.62 -4.54
C PRO A 99 -38.13 -8.72 -3.56
N ASP A 100 -38.90 -9.80 -3.48
CA ASP A 100 -38.61 -10.98 -2.67
C ASP A 100 -37.78 -12.06 -3.43
N GLY A 101 -37.50 -11.85 -4.71
CA GLY A 101 -36.74 -12.76 -5.57
C GLY A 101 -37.48 -14.03 -5.96
N THR A 102 -38.73 -14.21 -5.55
CA THR A 102 -39.49 -15.45 -5.78
C THR A 102 -40.13 -15.52 -7.15
N LYS A 103 -40.29 -14.38 -7.84
CA LYS A 103 -40.97 -14.28 -9.13
C LYS A 103 -40.13 -13.47 -10.13
N LEU A 104 -40.38 -13.71 -11.41
CA LEU A 104 -39.86 -12.91 -12.51
C LEU A 104 -41.02 -12.44 -13.40
N ALA A 105 -41.12 -11.14 -13.66
CA ALA A 105 -42.01 -10.60 -14.68
C ALA A 105 -41.25 -10.39 -15.99
N PHE A 106 -41.90 -10.64 -17.12
CA PHE A 106 -41.33 -10.45 -18.46
C PHE A 106 -42.46 -10.25 -19.49
N ALA A 107 -42.14 -9.64 -20.63
CA ALA A 107 -43.05 -9.54 -21.76
C ALA A 107 -42.85 -10.76 -22.69
N SER A 108 -43.92 -11.32 -23.27
CA SER A 108 -43.79 -12.37 -24.29
C SER A 108 -44.91 -12.33 -25.32
N GLY A 109 -44.58 -12.63 -26.57
CA GLY A 109 -45.53 -12.77 -27.68
C GLY A 109 -45.93 -14.22 -27.95
N SER A 110 -45.51 -15.15 -27.09
CA SER A 110 -45.77 -16.58 -27.21
C SER A 110 -47.20 -16.91 -26.80
N ASP A 111 -47.99 -17.54 -27.68
CA ASP A 111 -49.37 -17.92 -27.37
C ASP A 111 -49.47 -19.27 -26.62
N ASN A 112 -48.35 -19.98 -26.48
CA ASN A 112 -48.27 -21.30 -25.86
C ASN A 112 -47.82 -21.28 -24.38
N LEU A 113 -47.57 -20.10 -23.79
CA LEU A 113 -47.07 -19.95 -22.42
C LEU A 113 -48.15 -20.21 -21.37
N VAL A 114 -49.37 -19.74 -21.60
CA VAL A 114 -50.53 -19.98 -20.72
C VAL A 114 -51.77 -20.36 -21.53
N PRO A 115 -52.66 -21.22 -21.01
CA PRO A 115 -53.92 -21.51 -21.66
C PRO A 115 -54.79 -20.26 -21.83
N GLY A 116 -55.36 -20.07 -23.02
CA GLY A 116 -56.26 -18.95 -23.31
C GLY A 116 -55.55 -17.68 -23.75
N ASP A 117 -54.23 -17.72 -23.94
CA ASP A 117 -53.56 -16.78 -24.83
C ASP A 117 -53.88 -17.13 -26.29
N THR A 118 -54.24 -16.12 -27.08
CA THR A 118 -54.82 -16.29 -28.43
C THR A 118 -54.47 -15.15 -29.37
N ASN A 119 -53.67 -14.17 -28.93
CA ASN A 119 -53.46 -12.91 -29.66
C ASN A 119 -52.09 -12.84 -30.36
N GLN A 120 -51.10 -13.67 -29.97
CA GLN A 120 -49.70 -13.56 -30.43
C GLN A 120 -49.13 -12.13 -30.28
N ALA A 121 -49.66 -11.38 -29.32
CA ALA A 121 -49.23 -10.03 -29.00
C ALA A 121 -48.33 -10.08 -27.76
N LEU A 122 -47.46 -9.07 -27.61
CA LEU A 122 -46.65 -8.98 -26.38
C LEU A 122 -47.57 -8.76 -25.18
N ASP A 123 -47.59 -9.74 -24.28
CA ASP A 123 -48.31 -9.74 -23.02
C ASP A 123 -47.32 -9.76 -21.84
N ILE A 124 -47.73 -9.27 -20.67
CA ILE A 124 -46.91 -9.33 -19.45
C ILE A 124 -47.23 -10.61 -18.69
N PHE A 125 -46.20 -11.38 -18.37
CA PHE A 125 -46.29 -12.59 -17.57
C PHE A 125 -45.51 -12.44 -16.27
N VAL A 126 -45.97 -13.11 -15.22
CA VAL A 126 -45.25 -13.30 -13.96
C VAL A 126 -45.10 -14.78 -13.71
N LYS A 127 -43.85 -15.23 -13.60
CA LYS A 127 -43.47 -16.61 -13.30
C LYS A 127 -43.01 -16.75 -11.87
N ASP A 128 -43.56 -17.72 -11.16
CA ASP A 128 -43.05 -18.18 -9.89
C ASP A 128 -41.83 -19.10 -10.14
N LEU A 129 -40.67 -18.68 -9.64
CA LEU A 129 -39.40 -19.34 -9.94
C LEU A 129 -39.21 -20.65 -9.16
N ALA A 130 -39.97 -20.87 -8.09
CA ALA A 130 -39.89 -22.09 -7.28
C ALA A 130 -40.79 -23.21 -7.83
N THR A 131 -41.98 -22.86 -8.29
CA THR A 131 -43.00 -23.81 -8.75
C THR A 131 -43.12 -23.90 -10.26
N GLY A 132 -42.60 -22.91 -11.00
CA GLY A 132 -42.78 -22.77 -12.44
C GLY A 132 -44.15 -22.25 -12.85
N ALA A 133 -45.06 -21.97 -11.90
CA ALA A 133 -46.39 -21.44 -12.20
C ALA A 133 -46.29 -20.09 -12.93
N LEU A 134 -47.09 -19.90 -13.98
CA LEU A 134 -47.05 -18.73 -14.86
C LEU A 134 -48.43 -18.08 -14.94
N THR A 135 -48.49 -16.75 -14.79
CA THR A 135 -49.74 -15.97 -14.84
C THR A 135 -49.57 -14.79 -15.78
N ARG A 136 -50.54 -14.58 -16.68
CA ARG A 136 -50.63 -13.35 -17.49
C ARG A 136 -51.22 -12.22 -16.66
N VAL A 137 -50.53 -11.09 -16.61
CA VAL A 137 -50.81 -9.91 -15.78
C VAL A 137 -51.43 -8.77 -16.58
N SER A 138 -51.15 -8.71 -17.89
CA SER A 138 -51.75 -7.79 -18.87
C SER A 138 -53.22 -8.14 -19.15
N THR A 139 -54.05 -8.11 -18.11
CA THR A 139 -55.48 -8.38 -18.22
C THR A 139 -56.31 -7.27 -17.59
N SER A 140 -57.53 -7.07 -18.10
CA SER A 140 -58.54 -6.27 -17.45
C SER A 140 -58.89 -6.81 -16.05
N ALA A 141 -59.67 -6.05 -15.27
CA ALA A 141 -60.13 -6.48 -13.95
C ALA A 141 -61.02 -7.75 -14.00
N SER A 142 -61.67 -8.04 -15.13
CA SER A 142 -62.45 -9.27 -15.33
C SER A 142 -61.61 -10.46 -15.82
N GLY A 143 -60.31 -10.24 -16.06
CA GLY A 143 -59.38 -11.27 -16.55
C GLY A 143 -59.31 -11.39 -18.07
N GLU A 144 -59.89 -10.46 -18.82
CA GLU A 144 -59.77 -10.41 -20.28
C GLU A 144 -58.36 -9.96 -20.68
N GLN A 145 -57.74 -10.63 -21.64
CA GLN A 145 -56.40 -10.27 -22.14
C GLN A 145 -56.40 -8.89 -22.80
N ALA A 146 -55.25 -8.20 -22.74
CA ALA A 146 -55.01 -6.99 -23.51
C ALA A 146 -55.27 -7.23 -25.02
N ASP A 147 -55.94 -6.30 -25.68
CA ASP A 147 -56.25 -6.37 -27.12
C ASP A 147 -55.34 -5.51 -28.00
N GLY A 148 -54.43 -4.75 -27.39
CA GLY A 148 -53.35 -4.04 -28.06
C GLY A 148 -52.27 -4.99 -28.60
N LEU A 149 -51.50 -4.51 -29.58
CA LEU A 149 -50.41 -5.30 -30.20
C LEU A 149 -49.14 -5.38 -29.35
N SER A 150 -48.99 -4.52 -28.34
CA SER A 150 -47.76 -4.38 -27.57
C SER A 150 -48.03 -4.01 -26.12
N THR A 151 -47.71 -4.92 -25.19
CA THR A 151 -47.62 -4.65 -23.76
C THR A 151 -46.21 -4.97 -23.24
N THR A 152 -45.52 -3.98 -22.66
CA THR A 152 -44.07 -4.05 -22.40
C THR A 152 -43.64 -3.34 -21.11
N ASN A 153 -42.36 -3.51 -20.75
CA ASN A 153 -41.63 -2.90 -19.65
C ASN A 153 -42.30 -3.09 -18.28
N PRO A 154 -42.48 -4.35 -17.83
CA PRO A 154 -43.00 -4.61 -16.51
C PRO A 154 -42.03 -4.11 -15.43
N ILE A 155 -42.56 -3.61 -14.32
CA ILE A 155 -41.82 -3.34 -13.07
C ILE A 155 -42.69 -3.74 -11.88
N PHE A 156 -42.09 -4.27 -10.81
CA PHE A 156 -42.80 -4.53 -9.56
C PHE A 156 -42.86 -3.27 -8.68
N SER A 157 -43.92 -3.14 -7.88
CA SER A 157 -43.90 -2.27 -6.71
C SER A 157 -42.92 -2.79 -5.66
N PRO A 158 -42.37 -1.93 -4.76
CA PRO A 158 -41.39 -2.35 -3.76
C PRO A 158 -41.87 -3.41 -2.77
N ASP A 159 -43.19 -3.51 -2.56
CA ASP A 159 -43.84 -4.55 -1.74
C ASP A 159 -44.20 -5.83 -2.54
N GLY A 160 -43.93 -5.85 -3.84
CA GLY A 160 -44.25 -6.95 -4.76
C GLY A 160 -45.74 -7.17 -5.03
N THR A 161 -46.63 -6.30 -4.55
CA THR A 161 -48.08 -6.48 -4.68
C THR A 161 -48.66 -5.98 -6.00
N LYS A 162 -47.90 -5.17 -6.75
CA LYS A 162 -48.36 -4.55 -8.01
C LYS A 162 -47.30 -4.69 -9.09
N VAL A 163 -47.75 -4.65 -10.35
CA VAL A 163 -46.90 -4.55 -11.54
C VAL A 163 -47.36 -3.36 -12.37
N ALA A 164 -46.45 -2.45 -12.69
CA ALA A 164 -46.71 -1.41 -13.69
C ALA A 164 -46.14 -1.80 -15.05
N PHE A 165 -46.77 -1.40 -16.14
CA PHE A 165 -46.36 -1.71 -17.50
C PHE A 165 -46.97 -0.73 -18.51
N TYR A 166 -46.40 -0.70 -19.71
CA TYR A 166 -46.98 -0.01 -20.87
C TYR A 166 -47.91 -0.94 -21.64
N SER A 167 -49.02 -0.42 -22.16
CA SER A 167 -49.88 -1.16 -23.08
C SER A 167 -50.50 -0.25 -24.12
N ASP A 168 -50.59 -0.71 -25.36
CA ASP A 168 -51.34 -0.04 -26.44
C ASP A 168 -52.84 -0.49 -26.47
N ALA A 169 -53.28 -1.21 -25.44
CA ALA A 169 -54.60 -1.84 -25.35
C ALA A 169 -55.62 -0.91 -24.70
N ASP A 170 -56.79 -0.75 -25.31
CA ASP A 170 -57.86 0.10 -24.79
C ASP A 170 -58.89 -0.65 -23.94
N ASN A 171 -58.80 -1.99 -23.87
CA ASN A 171 -59.73 -2.81 -23.12
C ASN A 171 -59.32 -3.10 -21.66
N LEU A 172 -58.17 -2.58 -21.21
CA LEU A 172 -57.65 -2.85 -19.87
C LEU A 172 -58.43 -2.12 -18.77
N VAL A 173 -58.90 -0.90 -19.05
CA VAL A 173 -59.80 -0.14 -18.19
C VAL A 173 -60.95 0.46 -19.03
N PRO A 174 -62.15 0.65 -18.46
CA PRO A 174 -63.30 1.16 -19.23
C PRO A 174 -63.15 2.58 -19.80
N ASP A 175 -62.26 3.39 -19.23
CA ASP A 175 -62.09 4.81 -19.57
C ASP A 175 -60.96 5.05 -20.59
N ASP A 176 -60.25 4.00 -20.99
CA ASP A 176 -59.30 4.03 -22.10
C ASP A 176 -60.02 3.61 -23.39
N THR A 177 -59.78 4.34 -24.48
CA THR A 177 -60.54 4.19 -25.74
C THR A 177 -59.73 4.50 -26.99
N ASP A 178 -58.41 4.73 -26.88
CA ASP A 178 -57.65 5.36 -27.96
C ASP A 178 -56.65 4.44 -28.68
N HIS A 179 -56.42 3.21 -28.18
CA HIS A 179 -55.40 2.27 -28.69
C HIS A 179 -54.01 2.91 -28.78
N VAL A 180 -53.71 3.85 -27.90
CA VAL A 180 -52.40 4.47 -27.77
C VAL A 180 -51.69 3.92 -26.53
N ARG A 181 -50.36 3.98 -26.56
CA ARG A 181 -49.53 3.46 -25.48
C ARG A 181 -49.78 4.21 -24.17
N ASP A 182 -50.33 3.51 -23.20
CA ASP A 182 -50.64 4.04 -21.88
C ASP A 182 -49.88 3.30 -20.77
N ILE A 183 -49.87 3.88 -19.56
CA ILE A 183 -49.24 3.28 -18.38
C ILE A 183 -50.31 2.72 -17.46
N PHE A 184 -50.20 1.43 -17.15
CA PHE A 184 -51.12 0.73 -16.27
C PHE A 184 -50.40 0.22 -15.02
N VAL A 185 -51.14 0.10 -13.93
CA VAL A 185 -50.73 -0.59 -12.70
C VAL A 185 -51.75 -1.67 -12.37
N LYS A 186 -51.31 -2.92 -12.38
CA LYS A 186 -52.10 -4.09 -11.98
C LYS A 186 -51.77 -4.49 -10.55
N ASP A 187 -52.78 -4.57 -9.71
CA ASP A 187 -52.68 -5.13 -8.36
C ASP A 187 -52.82 -6.65 -8.43
N LEU A 188 -51.75 -7.37 -8.04
CA LEU A 188 -51.67 -8.82 -8.13
C LEU A 188 -52.52 -9.52 -7.05
N THR A 189 -52.93 -8.81 -6.00
CA THR A 189 -53.70 -9.39 -4.89
C THR A 189 -55.21 -9.32 -5.14
N THR A 190 -55.66 -8.23 -5.76
CA THR A 190 -57.08 -7.96 -6.02
C THR A 190 -57.48 -8.16 -7.48
N GLY A 191 -56.52 -8.15 -8.40
CA GLY A 191 -56.75 -8.13 -9.85
C GLY A 191 -57.18 -6.76 -10.39
N ALA A 192 -57.26 -5.73 -9.54
CA ALA A 192 -57.61 -4.37 -9.97
C ALA A 192 -56.53 -3.80 -10.90
N ILE A 193 -56.93 -3.03 -11.90
CA ILE A 193 -56.04 -2.37 -12.85
C ILE A 193 -56.38 -0.88 -12.92
N THR A 194 -55.36 -0.02 -12.89
CA THR A 194 -55.48 1.43 -12.86
C THR A 194 -54.69 2.05 -13.99
N LEU A 195 -55.31 2.96 -14.75
CA LEU A 195 -54.63 3.83 -15.71
C LEU A 195 -53.91 4.95 -14.94
N VAL A 196 -52.58 5.02 -15.08
CA VAL A 196 -51.73 6.03 -14.41
C VAL A 196 -51.79 7.35 -15.15
N ALA A 197 -51.61 7.31 -16.48
CA ALA A 197 -51.68 8.46 -17.35
C ALA A 197 -51.97 8.01 -18.79
N PRO A 198 -52.89 8.70 -19.49
CA PRO A 198 -52.97 8.60 -20.94
C PRO A 198 -51.72 9.23 -21.57
N SER A 199 -51.05 8.54 -22.48
CA SER A 199 -49.84 9.03 -23.16
C SER A 199 -50.02 9.04 -24.67
N PRO A 200 -50.31 10.20 -25.29
CA PRO A 200 -50.56 10.24 -26.73
C PRO A 200 -49.33 9.95 -27.61
N TYR A 201 -48.11 9.87 -27.08
CA TYR A 201 -46.90 9.70 -27.89
C TYR A 201 -45.59 9.50 -27.10
N ASN A 202 -44.83 8.45 -27.39
CA ASN A 202 -43.44 8.31 -26.94
C ASN A 202 -42.54 7.95 -28.15
N GLY A 203 -42.03 8.96 -28.87
CA GLY A 203 -41.02 8.81 -29.94
C GLY A 203 -41.50 9.12 -31.37
N GLY A 204 -40.75 10.00 -32.07
CA GLY A 204 -41.02 10.58 -33.40
C GLY A 204 -41.30 9.60 -34.57
N PRO A 205 -41.69 10.14 -35.76
CA PRO A 205 -42.02 9.33 -36.93
C PRO A 205 -40.74 8.79 -37.57
N GLY A 206 -40.36 7.57 -37.20
CA GLY A 206 -39.33 6.79 -37.86
C GLY A 206 -39.53 5.32 -37.52
N GLY A 207 -40.12 4.56 -38.45
CA GLY A 207 -40.16 3.10 -38.46
C GLY A 207 -40.33 2.41 -37.10
N GLY A 208 -41.55 2.36 -36.59
CA GLY A 208 -41.89 1.39 -35.54
C GLY A 208 -41.56 -0.02 -36.01
N GLY A 209 -40.72 -0.71 -35.23
CA GLY A 209 -40.33 -2.10 -35.46
C GLY A 209 -38.97 -2.26 -36.13
N LEU A 210 -37.88 -2.08 -35.36
CA LEU A 210 -36.69 -2.95 -35.40
C LEU A 210 -35.98 -2.94 -34.02
N GLU A 211 -36.19 -4.03 -33.27
CA GLU A 211 -35.13 -4.82 -32.58
C GLU A 211 -34.23 -4.24 -31.46
N ASN A 212 -34.44 -3.04 -30.91
CA ASN A 212 -33.58 -2.57 -29.80
C ASN A 212 -34.33 -1.82 -28.68
N GLY A 213 -34.93 -2.53 -27.72
CA GLY A 213 -35.12 -2.20 -26.29
C GLY A 213 -35.31 -0.76 -25.73
N PHE A 214 -35.52 0.30 -26.52
CA PHE A 214 -35.53 1.68 -26.06
C PHE A 214 -36.94 2.19 -25.71
N THR A 215 -37.49 1.76 -24.58
CA THR A 215 -38.66 2.39 -23.93
C THR A 215 -38.44 2.55 -22.43
N PHE A 216 -38.85 3.70 -21.90
CA PHE A 216 -38.48 4.28 -20.61
C PHE A 216 -39.41 3.77 -19.49
N PRO A 217 -39.10 2.71 -18.71
CA PRO A 217 -40.04 2.20 -17.72
C PRO A 217 -40.40 3.29 -16.70
N PRO A 218 -41.64 3.33 -16.19
CA PRO A 218 -41.93 4.14 -15.02
C PRO A 218 -41.12 3.65 -13.81
N SER A 219 -41.12 4.39 -12.71
CA SER A 219 -40.52 3.95 -11.46
C SER A 219 -41.47 4.19 -10.30
N PHE A 220 -41.69 3.19 -9.46
CA PHE A 220 -42.40 3.38 -8.20
C PHE A 220 -41.55 4.20 -7.22
N SER A 221 -42.19 4.97 -6.34
CA SER A 221 -41.54 5.47 -5.14
C SER A 221 -41.22 4.31 -4.18
N PRO A 222 -40.22 4.43 -3.29
CA PRO A 222 -39.82 3.35 -2.39
C PRO A 222 -40.93 2.85 -1.45
N ASP A 223 -41.91 3.71 -1.13
CA ASP A 223 -43.10 3.36 -0.35
C ASP A 223 -44.24 2.76 -1.19
N GLY A 224 -44.08 2.66 -2.51
CA GLY A 224 -45.07 2.16 -3.47
C GLY A 224 -46.29 3.06 -3.67
N THR A 225 -46.33 4.27 -3.07
CA THR A 225 -47.51 5.15 -3.11
C THR A 225 -47.57 6.04 -4.35
N LYS A 226 -46.45 6.22 -5.06
CA LYS A 226 -46.34 7.08 -6.23
C LYS A 226 -45.62 6.36 -7.36
N ILE A 227 -45.82 6.87 -8.57
CA ILE A 227 -45.13 6.42 -9.77
C ILE A 227 -44.63 7.63 -10.57
N VAL A 228 -43.36 7.62 -10.96
CA VAL A 228 -42.76 8.65 -11.82
C VAL A 228 -42.66 8.11 -13.24
N PHE A 229 -42.97 8.95 -14.22
CA PHE A 229 -43.06 8.55 -15.62
C PHE A 229 -42.85 9.74 -16.57
N GLY A 230 -42.44 9.42 -17.81
CA GLY A 230 -42.42 10.37 -18.91
C GLY A 230 -43.76 10.40 -19.64
N SER A 231 -44.29 11.58 -19.97
CA SER A 231 -45.45 11.72 -20.85
C SER A 231 -45.37 12.99 -21.69
N ALA A 232 -45.87 12.94 -22.93
CA ALA A 232 -46.07 14.09 -23.78
C ALA A 232 -47.56 14.47 -23.79
N THR A 233 -47.90 15.74 -23.62
CA THR A 233 -49.31 16.18 -23.53
C THR A 233 -50.04 16.14 -24.87
N VAL A 234 -49.33 16.30 -25.99
CA VAL A 234 -49.87 16.28 -27.36
C VAL A 234 -48.81 15.76 -28.34
N ARG A 235 -49.23 15.16 -29.46
CA ARG A 235 -48.32 14.72 -30.55
C ARG A 235 -47.50 15.89 -31.10
N GLY A 236 -46.19 15.88 -30.86
CA GLY A 236 -45.26 16.95 -31.26
C GLY A 236 -44.77 17.85 -30.11
N ASP A 237 -45.32 17.69 -28.91
CA ASP A 237 -44.79 18.31 -27.69
C ASP A 237 -43.51 17.60 -27.21
N THR A 238 -42.74 18.30 -26.38
CA THR A 238 -41.58 17.73 -25.68
C THR A 238 -42.05 16.84 -24.53
N THR A 239 -41.51 15.61 -24.43
CA THR A 239 -41.81 14.69 -23.32
C THR A 239 -41.38 15.32 -22.00
N GLU A 240 -42.17 15.13 -20.95
CA GLU A 240 -41.89 15.64 -19.62
C GLU A 240 -42.03 14.60 -18.54
N ILE A 241 -41.40 14.84 -17.39
CA ILE A 241 -41.43 13.93 -16.25
C ILE A 241 -42.52 14.35 -15.27
N TYR A 242 -43.38 13.41 -14.91
CA TYR A 242 -44.46 13.59 -13.95
C TYR A 242 -44.41 12.54 -12.84
N ILE A 243 -44.91 12.90 -11.66
CA ILE A 243 -45.22 11.96 -10.57
C ILE A 243 -46.74 11.87 -10.43
N LYS A 244 -47.28 10.65 -10.42
CA LYS A 244 -48.67 10.36 -10.04
C LYS A 244 -48.69 9.76 -8.64
N ASP A 245 -49.45 10.38 -7.74
CA ASP A 245 -49.81 9.78 -6.45
C ASP A 245 -50.96 8.79 -6.66
N LEU A 246 -50.72 7.52 -6.38
CA LEU A 246 -51.66 6.44 -6.64
C LEU A 246 -52.81 6.39 -5.63
N SER A 247 -52.65 7.04 -4.47
CA SER A 247 -53.67 7.08 -3.43
C SER A 247 -54.70 8.20 -3.65
N THR A 248 -54.25 9.34 -4.18
CA THR A 248 -55.07 10.54 -4.40
C THR A 248 -55.42 10.77 -5.87
N GLY A 249 -54.66 10.18 -6.79
CA GLY A 249 -54.74 10.46 -8.22
C GLY A 249 -54.10 11.79 -8.63
N ALA A 250 -53.42 12.51 -7.74
CA ALA A 250 -52.78 13.79 -8.06
C ALA A 250 -51.56 13.59 -8.99
N THR A 251 -51.39 14.46 -9.99
CA THR A 251 -50.24 14.44 -10.90
C THR A 251 -49.45 15.75 -10.76
N THR A 252 -48.13 15.65 -10.59
CA THR A 252 -47.21 16.79 -10.41
C THR A 252 -46.09 16.75 -11.43
N LEU A 253 -45.73 17.92 -12.00
CA LEU A 253 -44.60 18.07 -12.92
C LEU A 253 -43.26 18.01 -12.14
N VAL A 254 -42.29 17.27 -12.66
CA VAL A 254 -40.93 17.14 -12.10
C VAL A 254 -39.89 17.87 -12.93
N SER A 255 -40.02 17.85 -14.27
CA SER A 255 -39.09 18.49 -15.21
C SER A 255 -39.30 20.01 -15.27
N GLU A 256 -39.10 20.67 -14.14
CA GLU A 256 -39.13 22.11 -13.93
C GLU A 256 -37.93 22.58 -13.11
N SER A 257 -37.47 23.80 -13.36
CA SER A 257 -36.35 24.42 -12.64
C SER A 257 -36.68 24.67 -11.16
N ALA A 258 -35.70 25.12 -10.37
CA ALA A 258 -35.91 25.50 -8.97
C ALA A 258 -36.90 26.66 -8.78
N SER A 259 -37.15 27.48 -9.81
CA SER A 259 -38.17 28.54 -9.78
C SER A 259 -39.55 28.09 -10.27
N GLY A 260 -39.72 26.80 -10.60
CA GLY A 260 -40.96 26.25 -11.16
C GLY A 260 -41.12 26.55 -12.66
N ALA A 261 -40.04 26.92 -13.36
CA ALA A 261 -40.10 27.09 -14.82
C ALA A 261 -40.03 25.72 -15.51
N ARG A 262 -41.04 25.41 -16.31
CA ARG A 262 -41.12 24.20 -17.15
C ARG A 262 -39.88 24.08 -18.05
N GLY A 263 -39.38 22.86 -18.23
CA GLY A 263 -38.29 22.56 -19.14
C GLY A 263 -38.60 23.01 -20.58
N ASP A 264 -37.62 23.59 -21.26
CA ASP A 264 -37.79 24.10 -22.62
C ASP A 264 -37.61 23.03 -23.72
N ARG A 265 -37.20 21.81 -23.34
CA ARG A 265 -37.03 20.63 -24.21
C ARG A 265 -37.42 19.33 -23.50
N GLY A 266 -37.36 18.21 -24.23
CA GLY A 266 -37.80 16.89 -23.75
C GLY A 266 -36.93 16.30 -22.63
N SER A 267 -37.57 15.58 -21.72
CA SER A 267 -36.97 14.85 -20.60
C SER A 267 -37.50 13.42 -20.54
N PHE A 268 -36.65 12.46 -20.18
CA PHE A 268 -36.89 11.01 -20.26
C PHE A 268 -36.18 10.23 -19.14
N ASP A 269 -36.44 8.92 -19.04
CA ASP A 269 -35.81 7.99 -18.08
C ASP A 269 -35.88 8.44 -16.59
N PRO A 270 -37.07 8.71 -16.03
CA PRO A 270 -37.14 9.11 -14.64
C PRO A 270 -37.02 7.92 -13.69
N VAL A 271 -36.24 8.08 -12.63
CA VAL A 271 -36.09 7.10 -11.55
C VAL A 271 -36.13 7.78 -10.19
N PHE A 272 -36.84 7.18 -9.22
CA PHE A 272 -36.81 7.65 -7.84
C PHE A 272 -35.49 7.29 -7.15
N SER A 273 -35.02 8.15 -6.26
CA SER A 273 -33.99 7.76 -5.31
C SER A 273 -34.52 6.72 -4.29
N PRO A 274 -33.66 5.87 -3.70
CA PRO A 274 -34.08 4.85 -2.73
C PRO A 274 -34.75 5.41 -1.46
N ASP A 275 -34.48 6.67 -1.11
CA ASP A 275 -35.13 7.39 -0.01
C ASP A 275 -36.42 8.11 -0.43
N GLY A 276 -36.72 8.14 -1.74
CA GLY A 276 -37.90 8.78 -2.33
C GLY A 276 -37.85 10.30 -2.35
N THR A 277 -36.73 10.92 -1.96
CA THR A 277 -36.61 12.38 -1.85
C THR A 277 -36.20 13.06 -3.16
N LYS A 278 -35.75 12.30 -4.16
CA LYS A 278 -35.21 12.82 -5.42
C LYS A 278 -35.72 12.02 -6.62
N VAL A 279 -35.66 12.65 -7.79
CA VAL A 279 -35.85 11.99 -9.09
C VAL A 279 -34.67 12.33 -9.98
N ALA A 280 -33.98 11.31 -10.49
CA ALA A 280 -33.01 11.47 -11.56
C ALA A 280 -33.70 11.27 -12.91
N PHE A 281 -33.30 12.04 -13.92
CA PHE A 281 -33.81 11.88 -15.27
C PHE A 281 -32.82 12.45 -16.29
N TYR A 282 -32.95 11.98 -17.53
CA TYR A 282 -32.25 12.51 -18.69
C TYR A 282 -33.03 13.68 -19.29
N THR A 283 -32.36 14.75 -19.72
CA THR A 283 -33.03 15.92 -20.30
C THR A 283 -32.22 16.62 -21.37
N PHE A 284 -32.90 17.11 -22.41
CA PHE A 284 -32.34 18.06 -23.37
C PHE A 284 -32.55 19.51 -22.94
N ALA A 285 -33.30 19.79 -21.87
CA ALA A 285 -33.69 21.14 -21.48
C ALA A 285 -32.53 21.94 -20.91
N ASP A 286 -32.28 23.12 -21.47
CA ASP A 286 -31.16 24.00 -21.10
C ASP A 286 -31.46 24.82 -19.84
N ASN A 287 -32.75 25.03 -19.56
CA ASN A 287 -33.22 25.97 -18.54
C ASN A 287 -33.50 25.34 -17.16
N LEU A 288 -33.28 24.02 -17.01
CA LEU A 288 -33.53 23.33 -15.74
C LEU A 288 -32.42 23.60 -14.71
N VAL A 289 -31.18 23.78 -15.15
CA VAL A 289 -30.02 24.10 -14.31
C VAL A 289 -29.50 25.51 -14.66
N PRO A 290 -29.37 26.44 -13.70
CA PRO A 290 -28.86 27.78 -14.00
C PRO A 290 -27.42 27.76 -14.53
N GLY A 291 -27.19 28.30 -15.72
CA GLY A 291 -25.85 28.43 -16.32
C GLY A 291 -25.37 27.22 -17.12
N SER A 292 -26.15 26.15 -17.24
CA SER A 292 -25.86 25.06 -18.18
C SER A 292 -26.26 25.45 -19.60
N SER A 293 -25.34 25.34 -20.56
CA SER A 293 -25.67 25.32 -21.99
C SER A 293 -25.49 23.89 -22.48
N ASN A 294 -26.58 23.17 -22.72
CA ASN A 294 -26.51 21.77 -23.09
C ASN A 294 -26.21 21.58 -24.59
N ASN A 295 -26.13 22.65 -25.39
CA ASN A 295 -25.76 22.60 -26.83
C ASN A 295 -26.53 21.53 -27.65
N LEU A 296 -27.79 21.25 -27.29
CA LEU A 296 -28.63 20.18 -27.86
C LEU A 296 -28.20 18.74 -27.50
N ILE A 297 -27.27 18.58 -26.57
CA ILE A 297 -26.80 17.30 -26.05
C ILE A 297 -27.60 17.01 -24.77
N GLY A 298 -28.14 15.81 -24.62
CA GLY A 298 -28.90 15.50 -23.42
C GLY A 298 -28.00 15.15 -22.23
N ASN A 299 -28.48 15.50 -21.03
CA ASN A 299 -27.76 15.44 -19.78
C ASN A 299 -28.53 14.70 -18.70
N ILE A 300 -27.81 14.16 -17.71
CA ILE A 300 -28.44 13.60 -16.50
C ILE A 300 -28.57 14.72 -15.47
N VAL A 301 -29.77 14.87 -14.92
CA VAL A 301 -30.07 15.80 -13.83
C VAL A 301 -30.78 15.09 -12.69
N ILE A 302 -30.64 15.63 -11.48
CA ILE A 302 -31.37 15.21 -10.28
C ILE A 302 -32.23 16.37 -9.80
N LYS A 303 -33.54 16.17 -9.69
CA LYS A 303 -34.49 17.05 -9.01
C LYS A 303 -34.64 16.59 -7.56
N ASP A 304 -34.30 17.46 -6.62
CA ASP A 304 -34.64 17.28 -5.21
C ASP A 304 -36.10 17.71 -4.99
N LEU A 305 -36.94 16.77 -4.56
CA LEU A 305 -38.38 16.98 -4.40
C LEU A 305 -38.71 17.79 -3.14
N THR A 306 -37.77 17.92 -2.20
CA THR A 306 -37.97 18.64 -0.94
C THR A 306 -37.66 20.13 -1.09
N THR A 307 -36.59 20.46 -1.81
CA THR A 307 -36.10 21.83 -2.01
C THR A 307 -36.48 22.40 -3.38
N GLY A 308 -36.80 21.55 -4.36
CA GLY A 308 -37.01 21.92 -5.75
C GLY A 308 -35.71 22.14 -6.54
N ALA A 309 -34.54 22.01 -5.92
CA ALA A 309 -33.25 22.20 -6.58
C ALA A 309 -33.04 21.17 -7.71
N VAL A 310 -32.40 21.60 -8.80
CA VAL A 310 -32.00 20.73 -9.92
C VAL A 310 -30.49 20.76 -10.03
N THR A 311 -29.85 19.60 -9.98
CA THR A 311 -28.39 19.44 -10.05
C THR A 311 -28.01 18.70 -11.32
N LEU A 312 -27.01 19.20 -12.04
CA LEU A 312 -26.42 18.51 -13.19
C LEU A 312 -25.49 17.39 -12.71
N VAL A 313 -25.71 16.17 -13.19
CA VAL A 313 -24.93 14.97 -12.82
C VAL A 313 -23.89 14.61 -13.87
N SER A 314 -24.19 14.82 -15.15
CA SER A 314 -23.29 14.53 -16.28
C SER A 314 -22.18 15.59 -16.39
N THR A 315 -21.35 15.63 -15.36
CA THR A 315 -20.17 16.48 -15.21
C THR A 315 -18.94 15.65 -14.92
N ASP A 316 -17.76 16.17 -15.27
CA ASP A 316 -16.48 15.61 -14.83
C ASP A 316 -16.28 15.79 -13.30
N ALA A 317 -15.15 15.32 -12.77
CA ALA A 317 -14.85 15.37 -11.33
C ALA A 317 -14.81 16.81 -10.77
N ASP A 318 -14.46 17.80 -11.59
CA ASP A 318 -14.41 19.21 -11.21
C ASP A 318 -15.77 19.92 -11.36
N GLY A 319 -16.81 19.18 -11.79
CA GLY A 319 -18.15 19.71 -12.01
C GLY A 319 -18.32 20.40 -13.36
N VAL A 320 -17.39 20.23 -14.30
CA VAL A 320 -17.51 20.76 -15.66
C VAL A 320 -18.53 19.92 -16.44
N PRO A 321 -19.55 20.54 -17.05
CA PRO A 321 -20.52 19.83 -17.88
C PRO A 321 -19.88 19.04 -19.01
N GLN A 322 -20.45 17.88 -19.33
CA GLN A 322 -20.17 17.25 -20.62
C GLN A 322 -20.58 18.19 -21.76
N ASN A 323 -19.81 18.21 -22.84
CA ASN A 323 -20.07 19.11 -23.98
C ASN A 323 -19.92 18.44 -25.35
N ASN A 324 -19.75 17.12 -25.40
CA ASN A 324 -19.40 16.41 -26.62
C ASN A 324 -20.06 15.03 -26.79
N GLY A 325 -20.99 14.62 -25.91
CA GLY A 325 -21.73 13.37 -26.07
C GLY A 325 -22.90 13.19 -25.11
N GLU A 326 -23.99 12.55 -25.56
CA GLU A 326 -25.21 12.38 -24.76
C GLU A 326 -24.98 11.46 -23.57
N ALA A 327 -25.67 11.72 -22.45
CA ALA A 327 -25.65 10.85 -21.26
C ALA A 327 -27.07 10.35 -20.93
N GLN A 328 -27.30 9.05 -20.80
CA GLN A 328 -28.65 8.45 -20.74
C GLN A 328 -28.76 7.35 -19.66
N LYS A 329 -30.00 6.95 -19.32
CA LYS A 329 -30.34 5.89 -18.35
C LYS A 329 -29.72 6.06 -16.95
N PRO A 330 -30.13 7.10 -16.20
CA PRO A 330 -29.73 7.24 -14.81
C PRO A 330 -30.31 6.11 -13.94
N VAL A 331 -29.50 5.53 -13.07
CA VAL A 331 -29.92 4.56 -12.05
C VAL A 331 -29.20 4.86 -10.75
N PHE A 332 -29.94 5.03 -9.65
CA PHE A 332 -29.33 5.22 -8.32
C PHE A 332 -28.74 3.91 -7.78
N SER A 333 -27.66 4.00 -7.02
CA SER A 333 -27.24 2.90 -6.15
C SER A 333 -28.30 2.65 -5.06
N PRO A 334 -28.38 1.43 -4.49
CA PRO A 334 -29.39 1.09 -3.48
C PRO A 334 -29.34 1.94 -2.20
N ASP A 335 -28.17 2.48 -1.86
CA ASP A 335 -27.96 3.40 -0.73
C ASP A 335 -28.20 4.88 -1.11
N GLY A 336 -28.44 5.17 -2.39
CA GLY A 336 -28.67 6.52 -2.93
C GLY A 336 -27.42 7.41 -2.99
N THR A 337 -26.23 6.89 -2.70
CA THR A 337 -24.99 7.68 -2.65
C THR A 337 -24.35 7.88 -4.02
N LYS A 338 -24.67 7.01 -4.99
CA LYS A 338 -24.11 7.03 -6.34
C LYS A 338 -25.21 6.99 -7.40
N ILE A 339 -24.84 7.36 -8.61
CA ILE A 339 -25.69 7.24 -9.79
C ILE A 339 -24.87 6.69 -10.95
N ALA A 340 -25.41 5.66 -11.61
CA ALA A 340 -24.86 5.11 -12.84
C ALA A 340 -25.62 5.65 -14.05
N PHE A 341 -24.93 5.84 -15.16
CA PHE A 341 -25.50 6.21 -16.47
C PHE A 341 -24.51 5.80 -17.56
N TYR A 342 -24.91 5.83 -18.83
CA TYR A 342 -23.93 5.71 -19.92
C TYR A 342 -23.87 7.00 -20.74
N SER A 343 -22.71 7.27 -21.33
CA SER A 343 -22.51 8.46 -22.16
C SER A 343 -21.50 8.24 -23.28
N SER A 344 -21.69 8.95 -24.39
CA SER A 344 -20.70 9.07 -25.48
C SER A 344 -19.73 10.23 -25.28
N ALA A 345 -19.81 10.95 -24.17
CA ALA A 345 -18.92 12.06 -23.88
C ALA A 345 -17.49 11.57 -23.61
N THR A 346 -16.51 12.25 -24.19
CA THR A 346 -15.07 11.95 -24.00
C THR A 346 -14.40 12.85 -22.98
N ASN A 347 -15.15 13.79 -22.39
CA ASN A 347 -14.64 14.77 -21.42
C ASN A 347 -15.11 14.53 -19.98
N LEU A 348 -15.84 13.45 -19.70
CA LEU A 348 -16.28 13.10 -18.34
C LEU A 348 -15.14 12.52 -17.48
N VAL A 349 -14.27 11.72 -18.11
CA VAL A 349 -13.07 11.15 -17.48
C VAL A 349 -11.91 11.31 -18.45
N PRO A 350 -10.80 11.99 -18.08
CA PRO A 350 -9.66 12.19 -18.97
C PRO A 350 -9.10 10.87 -19.52
N GLY A 351 -8.82 10.82 -20.83
CA GLY A 351 -8.22 9.66 -21.49
C GLY A 351 -9.22 8.59 -21.95
N VAL A 352 -10.50 8.68 -21.55
CA VAL A 352 -11.55 7.76 -22.00
C VAL A 352 -12.09 8.21 -23.36
N ASN A 353 -11.76 7.46 -24.42
CA ASN A 353 -12.29 7.68 -25.76
C ASN A 353 -12.94 6.40 -26.28
N ALA A 354 -14.25 6.24 -26.12
CA ALA A 354 -15.01 5.12 -26.69
C ALA A 354 -16.42 5.61 -27.10
N ASP A 355 -17.09 4.87 -27.99
CA ASP A 355 -18.37 5.30 -28.58
C ASP A 355 -19.46 5.55 -27.51
N GLN A 356 -19.63 4.63 -26.56
CA GLN A 356 -20.48 4.78 -25.37
C GLN A 356 -19.87 4.03 -24.20
N VAL A 357 -19.83 4.69 -23.05
CA VAL A 357 -19.20 4.20 -21.83
C VAL A 357 -20.18 4.31 -20.68
N VAL A 358 -20.22 3.31 -19.82
CA VAL A 358 -20.93 3.35 -18.56
C VAL A 358 -20.08 4.09 -17.53
N TYR A 359 -20.69 5.02 -16.82
CA TYR A 359 -20.09 5.81 -15.76
C TYR A 359 -20.84 5.61 -14.44
N VAL A 360 -20.11 5.72 -13.33
CA VAL A 360 -20.66 5.82 -11.97
C VAL A 360 -20.16 7.12 -11.35
N LYS A 361 -21.08 7.97 -10.90
CA LYS A 361 -20.82 9.25 -10.23
C LYS A 361 -21.17 9.13 -8.76
N ASP A 362 -20.22 9.45 -7.89
CA ASP A 362 -20.45 9.64 -6.47
C ASP A 362 -21.07 11.03 -6.23
N LEU A 363 -22.25 11.05 -5.62
CA LEU A 363 -23.06 12.26 -5.48
C LEU A 363 -22.58 13.17 -4.34
N ALA A 364 -21.79 12.65 -3.41
CA ALA A 364 -21.27 13.43 -2.28
C ALA A 364 -19.95 14.13 -2.64
N THR A 365 -19.05 13.41 -3.31
CA THR A 365 -17.70 13.89 -3.64
C THR A 365 -17.61 14.50 -5.03
N GLY A 366 -18.51 14.13 -5.95
CA GLY A 366 -18.40 14.48 -7.36
C GLY A 366 -17.45 13.57 -8.15
N ALA A 367 -16.80 12.58 -7.52
CA ALA A 367 -15.94 11.63 -8.21
C ALA A 367 -16.72 10.86 -9.30
N ILE A 368 -16.16 10.74 -10.49
CA ILE A 368 -16.75 10.02 -11.62
C ILE A 368 -15.78 8.97 -12.14
N THR A 369 -16.28 7.74 -12.32
CA THR A 369 -15.48 6.60 -12.78
C THR A 369 -16.11 6.04 -14.05
N ALA A 370 -15.29 5.78 -15.09
CA ALA A 370 -15.69 4.97 -16.23
C ALA A 370 -15.66 3.49 -15.83
N VAL A 371 -16.82 2.82 -15.82
CA VAL A 371 -16.96 1.44 -15.30
C VAL A 371 -17.03 0.38 -16.38
N SER A 372 -17.03 0.75 -17.66
CA SER A 372 -17.04 -0.18 -18.80
C SER A 372 -15.78 -0.03 -19.69
N THR A 373 -14.61 0.15 -19.07
CA THR A 373 -13.31 0.26 -19.77
C THR A 373 -12.21 -0.51 -19.00
N ASN A 374 -11.19 -1.03 -19.70
CA ASN A 374 -10.03 -1.75 -19.14
C ASN A 374 -8.73 -0.90 -19.19
N GLY A 375 -8.81 0.42 -19.03
CA GLY A 375 -7.62 1.29 -18.95
C GLY A 375 -6.66 1.35 -20.17
N GLY A 376 -6.91 0.59 -21.26
CA GLY A 376 -6.05 0.51 -22.45
C GLY A 376 -6.33 1.55 -23.55
N ARG A 377 -5.36 1.73 -24.48
CA ARG A 377 -5.50 2.65 -25.63
C ARG A 377 -6.63 2.18 -26.57
N PRO A 378 -7.58 3.05 -26.94
CA PRO A 378 -8.90 2.64 -27.45
C PRO A 378 -9.02 2.49 -28.97
N TRP A 379 -7.94 2.11 -29.66
CA TRP A 379 -7.96 2.03 -31.12
C TRP A 379 -7.62 0.62 -31.56
N GLU A 380 -8.66 -0.21 -31.63
CA GLU A 380 -8.92 -1.29 -32.59
C GLU A 380 -10.03 -2.18 -31.98
N PHE A 381 -11.25 -2.11 -32.53
CA PHE A 381 -12.45 -2.95 -32.24
C PHE A 381 -13.25 -2.59 -30.94
N GLY A 382 -13.99 -1.48 -30.79
CA GLY A 382 -15.15 -1.04 -31.58
C GLY A 382 -16.50 -1.58 -31.04
N GLY A 383 -17.08 -0.97 -29.99
CA GLY A 383 -18.42 -1.32 -29.47
C GLY A 383 -18.86 -0.51 -28.24
N GLY A 384 -20.12 -0.06 -28.17
CA GLY A 384 -20.65 0.76 -27.06
C GLY A 384 -21.18 -0.05 -25.88
N SER A 385 -21.06 0.48 -24.66
CA SER A 385 -21.61 -0.10 -23.43
C SER A 385 -22.81 0.70 -22.91
N ARG A 386 -23.88 0.02 -22.46
CA ARG A 386 -25.19 0.64 -22.16
C ARG A 386 -25.92 -0.05 -21.01
N LEU A 387 -27.03 0.55 -20.59
CA LEU A 387 -28.01 0.01 -19.64
C LEU A 387 -27.42 -0.50 -18.31
N PRO A 388 -26.73 0.37 -17.53
CA PRO A 388 -26.22 -0.03 -16.24
C PRO A 388 -27.34 -0.31 -15.24
N VAL A 389 -27.15 -1.34 -14.42
CA VAL A 389 -27.97 -1.64 -13.24
C VAL A 389 -27.06 -2.02 -12.06
N PHE A 390 -27.32 -1.47 -10.88
CA PHE A 390 -26.59 -1.86 -9.66
C PHE A 390 -27.09 -3.20 -9.12
N SER A 391 -26.19 -3.97 -8.49
CA SER A 391 -26.59 -5.03 -7.59
C SER A 391 -27.28 -4.47 -6.34
N PRO A 392 -28.12 -5.25 -5.64
CA PRO A 392 -28.89 -4.78 -4.48
C PRO A 392 -28.06 -4.31 -3.28
N ASP A 393 -26.82 -4.78 -3.16
CA ASP A 393 -25.86 -4.34 -2.16
C ASP A 393 -25.00 -3.15 -2.63
N GLY A 394 -25.19 -2.68 -3.88
CA GLY A 394 -24.43 -1.60 -4.50
C GLY A 394 -22.99 -1.96 -4.85
N THR A 395 -22.59 -3.21 -4.67
CA THR A 395 -21.19 -3.65 -4.86
C THR A 395 -20.84 -4.00 -6.28
N LYS A 396 -21.81 -4.13 -7.19
CA LYS A 396 -21.59 -4.49 -8.60
C LYS A 396 -22.48 -3.65 -9.51
N VAL A 397 -22.09 -3.52 -10.78
CA VAL A 397 -22.90 -2.97 -11.86
C VAL A 397 -22.92 -3.95 -13.02
N ALA A 398 -24.11 -4.41 -13.42
CA ALA A 398 -24.29 -5.13 -14.69
C ALA A 398 -24.61 -4.15 -15.81
N PHE A 399 -24.12 -4.43 -17.01
CA PHE A 399 -24.35 -3.62 -18.20
C PHE A 399 -24.16 -4.48 -19.46
N GLU A 400 -24.72 -4.03 -20.57
CA GLU A 400 -24.51 -4.68 -21.87
C GLU A 400 -23.36 -4.02 -22.63
N SER A 401 -22.57 -4.79 -23.37
CA SER A 401 -21.47 -4.25 -24.17
C SER A 401 -21.21 -5.04 -25.44
N LEU A 402 -20.87 -4.31 -26.52
CA LEU A 402 -20.32 -4.86 -27.76
C LEU A 402 -18.78 -4.98 -27.73
N SER A 403 -18.15 -4.54 -26.64
CA SER A 403 -16.71 -4.42 -26.56
C SER A 403 -16.06 -5.79 -26.40
N SER A 404 -15.27 -6.20 -27.40
CA SER A 404 -14.56 -7.49 -27.39
C SER A 404 -13.35 -7.51 -26.45
N ILE A 405 -13.02 -6.39 -25.82
CA ILE A 405 -11.81 -6.23 -25.00
C ILE A 405 -12.11 -6.23 -23.49
N LEU A 406 -13.38 -6.28 -23.06
CA LEU A 406 -13.73 -6.28 -21.64
C LEU A 406 -13.36 -7.60 -20.95
N VAL A 407 -13.51 -8.72 -21.65
CA VAL A 407 -13.14 -10.06 -21.18
C VAL A 407 -12.48 -10.82 -22.34
N PRO A 408 -11.36 -11.54 -22.13
CA PRO A 408 -10.74 -12.37 -23.15
C PRO A 408 -11.71 -13.40 -23.75
N GLY A 409 -11.58 -13.67 -25.05
CA GLY A 409 -12.40 -14.68 -25.71
C GLY A 409 -13.81 -14.22 -26.07
N ASP A 410 -14.08 -12.91 -26.11
CA ASP A 410 -15.21 -12.39 -26.87
C ASP A 410 -15.00 -12.57 -28.38
N THR A 411 -15.84 -13.37 -29.02
CA THR A 411 -15.69 -13.68 -30.45
C THR A 411 -16.95 -13.44 -31.28
N ASN A 412 -18.09 -13.14 -30.65
CA ASN A 412 -19.37 -13.03 -31.34
C ASN A 412 -19.60 -11.61 -31.92
N HIS A 413 -18.90 -10.58 -31.41
CA HIS A 413 -19.10 -9.17 -31.77
C HIS A 413 -20.56 -8.69 -31.61
N THR A 414 -21.30 -9.28 -30.68
CA THR A 414 -22.68 -8.89 -30.32
C THR A 414 -22.73 -8.34 -28.90
N TYR A 415 -23.87 -7.81 -28.47
CA TYR A 415 -24.00 -7.38 -27.07
C TYR A 415 -23.92 -8.61 -26.16
N ASP A 416 -23.10 -8.53 -25.12
CA ASP A 416 -23.04 -9.49 -24.04
C ASP A 416 -23.33 -8.79 -22.71
N ILE A 417 -23.80 -9.56 -21.72
CA ILE A 417 -23.99 -9.04 -20.38
C ILE A 417 -22.70 -9.20 -19.58
N PHE A 418 -22.18 -8.08 -19.11
CA PHE A 418 -21.03 -8.02 -18.23
C PHE A 418 -21.43 -7.51 -16.86
N VAL A 419 -20.79 -8.06 -15.82
CA VAL A 419 -20.93 -7.61 -14.44
C VAL A 419 -19.60 -7.04 -14.01
N ARG A 420 -19.56 -5.74 -13.69
CA ARG A 420 -18.45 -5.04 -13.05
C ARG A 420 -18.58 -5.15 -11.53
N ASP A 421 -17.59 -5.68 -10.83
CA ASP A 421 -17.47 -5.49 -9.38
C ASP A 421 -16.96 -4.07 -9.08
N LEU A 422 -17.75 -3.33 -8.31
CA LEU A 422 -17.49 -1.97 -7.86
C LEU A 422 -16.91 -1.92 -6.45
N THR A 423 -16.80 -3.05 -5.75
CA THR A 423 -15.98 -3.06 -4.56
C THR A 423 -14.58 -2.62 -4.98
N THR A 424 -14.14 -1.48 -4.45
CA THR A 424 -12.73 -1.39 -4.11
C THR A 424 -12.46 -2.64 -3.30
N PRO A 425 -11.51 -3.51 -3.70
CA PRO A 425 -11.22 -4.73 -2.96
C PRO A 425 -11.25 -4.38 -1.48
N SER A 426 -12.14 -5.03 -0.72
CA SER A 426 -12.34 -4.65 0.67
C SER A 426 -11.08 -5.03 1.42
N PHE A 427 -10.24 -4.04 1.67
CA PHE A 427 -9.06 -4.23 2.49
C PHE A 427 -9.55 -4.35 3.93
N THR A 428 -9.09 -5.39 4.60
CA THR A 428 -9.16 -5.41 6.06
C THR A 428 -8.42 -4.17 6.52
N ALA A 429 -9.05 -3.29 7.30
CA ALA A 429 -8.35 -2.17 7.93
C ALA A 429 -7.22 -2.77 8.78
N ALA A 430 -6.01 -2.78 8.24
CA ALA A 430 -4.83 -3.21 8.97
C ALA A 430 -4.46 -2.05 9.88
N LYS A 431 -4.74 -2.21 11.17
CA LYS A 431 -4.19 -1.33 12.19
C LYS A 431 -2.71 -1.68 12.32
N LEU A 432 -1.83 -0.77 11.92
CA LEU A 432 -0.39 -0.94 12.11
C LEU A 432 -0.09 -0.99 13.61
N THR A 433 0.81 -1.88 14.00
CA THR A 433 1.41 -1.87 15.34
C THR A 433 2.90 -1.65 15.17
N ASP A 434 3.43 -0.76 16.01
CA ASP A 434 4.77 -0.14 16.00
C ASP A 434 5.99 -1.03 15.69
N ASN A 435 7.03 -0.33 15.18
CA ASN A 435 8.42 -0.70 14.84
C ASN A 435 8.71 -1.36 13.48
N GLY A 436 9.33 -0.59 12.57
CA GLY A 436 9.80 -1.02 11.26
C GLY A 436 8.82 -0.71 10.14
N ALA A 437 9.30 -0.62 8.90
CA ALA A 437 8.52 -0.29 7.71
C ALA A 437 7.12 -0.92 7.70
N ALA A 438 6.12 -0.14 7.30
CA ALA A 438 4.74 -0.60 7.28
C ALA A 438 4.45 -1.37 5.98
N HIS A 439 4.50 -2.69 6.05
CA HIS A 439 4.12 -3.58 4.93
C HIS A 439 2.63 -3.90 4.96
N VAL A 440 1.91 -3.46 3.93
CA VAL A 440 0.51 -3.83 3.71
C VAL A 440 0.43 -4.66 2.44
N SER A 441 0.19 -5.96 2.59
CA SER A 441 -0.10 -6.86 1.45
C SER A 441 -1.59 -6.93 1.21
N THR A 442 -2.00 -6.74 -0.04
CA THR A 442 -3.37 -6.95 -0.45
C THR A 442 -3.42 -7.78 -1.73
N SER A 443 -4.42 -8.66 -1.81
CA SER A 443 -4.63 -9.51 -2.97
C SER A 443 -5.90 -9.06 -3.69
N GLN A 444 -5.80 -8.85 -4.99
CA GLN A 444 -6.97 -8.73 -5.84
C GLN A 444 -7.15 -10.02 -6.64
N ALA A 445 -8.38 -10.57 -6.64
CA ALA A 445 -8.69 -11.65 -7.55
C ALA A 445 -8.56 -11.13 -9.00
N GLY A 446 -7.94 -11.97 -9.83
CA GLY A 446 -7.81 -12.00 -11.29
C GLY A 446 -8.07 -13.45 -11.66
N PHE A 447 -8.84 -13.84 -12.67
CA PHE A 447 -8.78 -15.18 -13.25
C PHE A 447 -8.10 -15.05 -14.60
N PHE A 448 -6.76 -15.09 -14.61
CA PHE A 448 -5.99 -15.10 -15.85
C PHE A 448 -5.89 -16.52 -16.40
N ALA A 449 -6.22 -16.71 -17.69
CA ALA A 449 -5.83 -17.92 -18.41
C ALA A 449 -4.43 -17.71 -19.00
N GLY A 450 -3.45 -18.53 -18.62
CA GLY A 450 -2.08 -18.49 -19.15
C GLY A 450 -1.05 -17.80 -18.26
N ALA A 451 0.21 -17.78 -18.70
CA ALA A 451 1.33 -17.15 -17.99
C ALA A 451 1.44 -15.66 -18.35
N HIS A 452 1.52 -14.80 -17.33
CA HIS A 452 1.58 -13.33 -17.45
C HIS A 452 2.62 -12.74 -16.49
N THR A 453 2.99 -11.49 -16.68
CA THR A 453 3.92 -10.72 -15.85
C THR A 453 3.29 -9.39 -15.40
N VAL A 454 3.66 -8.94 -14.20
CA VAL A 454 3.28 -7.62 -13.66
C VAL A 454 4.53 -6.82 -13.33
N ALA A 455 4.55 -5.54 -13.66
CA ALA A 455 5.61 -4.61 -13.30
C ALA A 455 5.01 -3.36 -12.65
N VAL A 456 5.74 -2.72 -11.74
CA VAL A 456 5.34 -1.44 -11.14
C VAL A 456 6.12 -0.32 -11.82
N ALA A 457 5.44 0.60 -12.47
CA ALA A 457 6.09 1.75 -13.08
C ALA A 457 6.53 2.75 -12.00
N PRO A 458 7.76 3.31 -12.09
CA PRO A 458 8.23 4.32 -11.16
C PRO A 458 7.40 5.61 -11.28
N GLN A 459 7.12 6.25 -10.14
CA GLN A 459 6.44 7.55 -10.06
C GLN A 459 7.19 8.45 -9.07
N ASP A 460 7.38 9.71 -9.44
CA ASP A 460 8.07 10.70 -8.61
C ASP A 460 7.13 11.24 -7.51
N GLY A 461 7.64 11.35 -6.28
CA GLY A 461 6.95 12.05 -5.18
C GLY A 461 6.14 11.18 -4.22
N ASN A 462 6.09 9.86 -4.42
CA ASN A 462 5.48 8.92 -3.46
C ASN A 462 6.35 8.78 -2.19
N LEU A 463 5.72 8.67 -1.02
CA LEU A 463 6.40 8.46 0.28
C LEU A 463 6.80 7.00 0.53
N GLY A 464 6.08 6.06 -0.08
CA GLY A 464 6.35 4.62 -0.01
C GLY A 464 6.68 4.00 -1.37
N THR A 465 6.88 2.70 -1.35
CA THR A 465 7.15 1.86 -2.52
C THR A 465 6.09 0.77 -2.64
N LEU A 466 5.80 0.33 -3.86
CA LEU A 466 4.85 -0.75 -4.11
C LEU A 466 5.52 -1.85 -4.92
N THR A 467 5.32 -3.09 -4.50
CA THR A 467 5.70 -4.30 -5.25
C THR A 467 4.46 -5.07 -5.65
N ALA A 468 4.47 -5.76 -6.79
CA ALA A 468 3.35 -6.54 -7.28
C ALA A 468 3.82 -7.89 -7.84
N THR A 469 3.01 -8.92 -7.67
CA THR A 469 3.26 -10.29 -8.10
C THR A 469 1.96 -10.91 -8.65
N ILE A 470 2.07 -11.87 -9.58
CA ILE A 470 0.94 -12.63 -10.09
C ILE A 470 1.02 -14.05 -9.54
N ASP A 471 -0.07 -14.53 -8.94
CA ASP A 471 -0.29 -15.94 -8.68
C ASP A 471 -0.89 -16.59 -9.93
N VAL A 472 -0.11 -17.45 -10.61
CA VAL A 472 -0.50 -18.13 -11.85
C VAL A 472 -1.47 -19.30 -11.64
N ALA A 473 -1.65 -19.81 -10.42
CA ALA A 473 -2.61 -20.88 -10.13
C ALA A 473 -4.04 -20.34 -9.99
N ASP A 474 -4.15 -19.13 -9.43
CA ASP A 474 -5.41 -18.50 -9.06
C ASP A 474 -5.74 -17.27 -9.92
N GLY A 475 -4.79 -16.83 -10.76
CA GLY A 475 -4.86 -15.63 -11.60
C GLY A 475 -4.76 -14.31 -10.84
N LYS A 476 -4.33 -14.27 -9.57
CA LYS A 476 -4.47 -13.07 -8.73
C LYS A 476 -3.26 -12.17 -8.80
N VAL A 477 -3.48 -10.85 -8.81
CA VAL A 477 -2.41 -9.87 -8.58
C VAL A 477 -2.34 -9.56 -7.08
N THR A 478 -1.23 -9.90 -6.45
CA THR A 478 -0.94 -9.55 -5.06
C THR A 478 0.10 -8.45 -5.04
N TRP A 479 -0.19 -7.36 -4.34
CA TRP A 479 0.74 -6.26 -4.20
C TRP A 479 0.95 -5.88 -2.74
N SER A 480 2.15 -5.37 -2.47
CA SER A 480 2.59 -4.92 -1.16
C SER A 480 2.99 -3.47 -1.24
N TYR A 481 2.54 -2.67 -0.28
CA TYR A 481 2.99 -1.29 -0.11
C TYR A 481 3.83 -1.17 1.16
N ASP A 482 5.01 -0.57 1.04
CA ASP A 482 5.95 -0.31 2.12
C ASP A 482 6.23 1.18 2.23
N VAL A 483 6.04 1.75 3.43
CA VAL A 483 6.40 3.14 3.73
C VAL A 483 7.20 3.23 5.03
N SER A 484 8.25 4.05 5.00
CA SER A 484 9.07 4.33 6.18
C SER A 484 8.35 5.30 7.11
N HIS A 485 8.43 5.05 8.42
CA HIS A 485 7.91 5.95 9.43
C HIS A 485 8.47 7.38 9.28
N ALA A 486 9.75 7.54 8.94
CA ALA A 486 10.36 8.86 8.76
C ALA A 486 9.69 9.69 7.64
N ASN A 487 9.14 9.02 6.63
CA ASN A 487 8.47 9.69 5.50
C ASN A 487 7.05 10.15 5.88
N ILE A 488 6.43 9.55 6.89
CA ILE A 488 5.05 9.85 7.34
C ILE A 488 4.98 10.58 8.69
N ALA A 489 6.03 10.56 9.49
CA ALA A 489 6.14 11.28 10.77
C ALA A 489 5.92 12.80 10.68
N PRO A 490 6.12 13.48 9.53
CA PRO A 490 5.75 14.90 9.39
C PRO A 490 4.25 15.15 9.14
N LEU A 491 3.42 14.11 8.95
CA LEU A 491 2.00 14.26 8.64
C LEU A 491 1.19 14.47 9.93
N ALA A 492 0.66 15.68 10.10
CA ALA A 492 -0.20 15.98 11.24
C ALA A 492 -1.54 15.21 11.20
N ALA A 493 -2.24 15.11 12.32
CA ALA A 493 -3.53 14.47 12.49
C ALA A 493 -4.57 14.99 11.48
N GLY A 494 -5.07 14.08 10.65
CA GLY A 494 -6.00 14.38 9.56
C GLY A 494 -5.37 14.95 8.28
N GLN A 495 -4.06 15.24 8.27
CA GLN A 495 -3.32 15.55 7.06
C GLN A 495 -3.22 14.30 6.19
N THR A 496 -3.47 14.44 4.90
CA THR A 496 -3.41 13.31 3.95
C THR A 496 -2.26 13.46 2.96
N HIS A 497 -1.64 12.35 2.62
CA HIS A 497 -0.70 12.21 1.51
C HIS A 497 -1.18 11.07 0.60
N THR A 498 -0.99 11.19 -0.72
CA THR A 498 -1.47 10.21 -1.68
C THR A 498 -0.32 9.75 -2.57
N ASP A 499 0.02 8.46 -2.44
CA ASP A 499 0.94 7.79 -3.35
C ASP A 499 0.14 7.15 -4.50
N ILE A 500 0.64 7.26 -5.72
CA ILE A 500 0.03 6.66 -6.91
C ILE A 500 1.05 5.75 -7.58
N PHE A 501 0.68 4.49 -7.79
CA PHE A 501 1.48 3.50 -8.51
C PHE A 501 0.75 3.05 -9.76
N ILE A 502 1.49 2.69 -10.81
CA ILE A 502 0.92 2.12 -12.04
C ILE A 502 1.48 0.72 -12.22
N LEU A 503 0.63 -0.28 -12.10
CA LEU A 503 0.92 -1.65 -12.49
C LEU A 503 0.82 -1.78 -14.02
N VAL A 504 1.75 -2.49 -14.62
CA VAL A 504 1.80 -2.80 -16.05
C VAL A 504 1.73 -4.31 -16.19
N LEU A 505 0.66 -4.82 -16.81
CA LEU A 505 0.49 -6.24 -17.12
C LEU A 505 0.92 -6.50 -18.57
N ASP A 506 1.54 -7.64 -18.86
CA ASP A 506 1.85 -8.02 -20.24
C ASP A 506 0.61 -8.50 -21.02
N GLY A 507 0.72 -8.79 -22.32
CA GLY A 507 -0.34 -9.43 -23.11
C GLY A 507 -1.70 -8.71 -23.22
N PHE A 508 -1.81 -7.56 -23.90
CA PHE A 508 -3.09 -6.83 -24.14
C PHE A 508 -3.90 -6.37 -22.90
N TYR A 509 -3.47 -6.66 -21.65
CA TYR A 509 -4.18 -6.32 -20.39
C TYR A 509 -3.91 -4.89 -19.82
N GLY A 510 -3.17 -4.03 -20.52
CA GLY A 510 -3.08 -2.61 -20.18
C GLY A 510 -2.33 -2.25 -18.88
N THR A 511 -2.65 -1.08 -18.31
CA THR A 511 -2.03 -0.56 -17.08
C THR A 511 -3.09 -0.29 -16.02
N GLN A 512 -2.80 -0.62 -14.77
CA GLN A 512 -3.70 -0.48 -13.65
C GLN A 512 -3.13 0.47 -12.59
N GLY A 513 -3.86 1.53 -12.24
CA GLY A 513 -3.47 2.43 -11.14
C GLY A 513 -3.78 1.84 -9.77
N VAL A 514 -2.87 2.00 -8.82
CA VAL A 514 -3.05 1.72 -7.38
C VAL A 514 -2.82 3.03 -6.63
N THR A 515 -3.85 3.51 -5.95
CA THR A 515 -3.78 4.70 -5.10
C THR A 515 -3.69 4.28 -3.63
N VAL A 516 -2.70 4.80 -2.93
CA VAL A 516 -2.51 4.61 -1.49
C VAL A 516 -2.66 5.97 -0.81
N THR A 517 -3.70 6.12 0.02
CA THR A 517 -3.88 7.33 0.84
C THR A 517 -3.39 7.09 2.25
N LEU A 518 -2.40 7.89 2.66
CA LEU A 518 -1.85 7.96 4.01
C LEU A 518 -2.55 9.10 4.74
N THR A 519 -3.09 8.84 5.93
CA THR A 519 -3.70 9.87 6.77
C THR A 519 -2.93 9.94 8.08
N GLY A 520 -2.33 11.08 8.39
CA GLY A 520 -1.72 11.34 9.69
C GLY A 520 -2.75 11.22 10.80
N ILE A 521 -2.29 10.79 11.96
CA ILE A 521 -3.10 10.65 13.18
C ILE A 521 -2.40 11.39 14.32
N ASP A 522 -3.06 11.49 15.46
CA ASP A 522 -2.50 12.12 16.66
C ASP A 522 -1.25 11.36 17.15
N ASP A 523 -0.10 12.00 17.04
CA ASP A 523 1.21 11.58 17.51
C ASP A 523 1.40 12.00 18.97
N ALA A 524 1.95 11.12 19.81
CA ALA A 524 2.21 11.50 21.20
C ALA A 524 3.36 12.52 21.33
N PRO A 525 3.33 13.42 22.34
CA PRO A 525 4.38 14.40 22.56
C PRO A 525 5.74 13.75 22.73
N VAL A 526 6.76 14.26 22.04
CA VAL A 526 8.13 13.75 22.12
C VAL A 526 8.95 14.59 23.10
N ILE A 527 9.41 13.98 24.19
CA ILE A 527 10.30 14.62 25.18
C ILE A 527 11.75 14.51 24.71
N SER A 528 12.28 15.60 24.15
CA SER A 528 13.65 15.69 23.62
C SER A 528 14.70 16.07 24.67
N SER A 529 14.28 16.58 25.84
CA SER A 529 15.17 16.81 26.99
C SER A 529 15.72 15.50 27.58
N GLY A 530 16.91 15.55 28.22
CA GLY A 530 17.63 14.37 28.73
C GLY A 530 16.93 13.62 29.89
N THR A 531 17.62 12.67 30.52
CA THR A 531 17.11 11.96 31.73
C THR A 531 17.85 12.35 33.01
N THR A 532 18.78 13.29 32.93
CA THR A 532 19.59 13.70 34.07
C THR A 532 19.84 15.20 34.04
N ALA A 533 19.97 15.79 35.22
CA ALA A 533 20.42 17.16 35.39
C ALA A 533 21.23 17.31 36.67
N SER A 534 22.13 18.29 36.70
CA SER A 534 22.84 18.67 37.92
C SER A 534 22.39 20.04 38.38
N PHE A 535 22.10 20.18 39.67
CA PHE A 535 21.79 21.47 40.28
C PHE A 535 22.72 21.72 41.47
N ALA A 536 23.32 22.90 41.53
CA ALA A 536 24.16 23.26 42.65
C ALA A 536 23.32 23.47 43.92
N GLU A 537 23.79 22.97 45.07
CA GLU A 537 23.17 23.29 46.34
C GLU A 537 23.14 24.80 46.61
N ASN A 538 22.23 25.24 47.47
CA ASN A 538 21.91 26.65 47.74
C ASN A 538 21.45 27.45 46.50
N GLY A 539 21.37 26.82 45.34
CA GLY A 539 20.91 27.41 44.08
C GLY A 539 19.43 27.79 44.12
N SER A 540 19.08 28.80 43.32
CA SER A 540 17.68 29.17 43.06
C SER A 540 17.48 29.32 41.55
N GLY A 541 16.36 28.81 41.02
CA GLY A 541 16.07 28.86 39.59
C GLY A 541 15.65 27.50 39.02
N VAL A 542 15.75 27.38 37.70
CA VAL A 542 15.38 26.18 36.95
C VAL A 542 16.44 25.10 37.16
N ALA A 543 16.02 23.98 37.75
CA ALA A 543 16.87 22.81 37.96
C ALA A 543 16.87 21.88 36.75
N TYR A 544 15.77 21.87 35.99
CA TYR A 544 15.63 21.07 34.78
C TYR A 544 14.57 21.70 33.86
N HIS A 545 14.77 21.65 32.55
CA HIS A 545 13.79 22.11 31.57
C HIS A 545 13.31 20.94 30.71
N VAL A 546 12.00 20.67 30.74
CA VAL A 546 11.36 19.64 29.93
C VAL A 546 11.13 20.19 28.52
N ALA A 547 12.12 20.00 27.64
CA ALA A 547 11.92 20.24 26.21
C ALA A 547 11.08 19.11 25.61
N ALA A 548 9.96 19.48 24.99
CA ALA A 548 9.09 18.57 24.26
C ALA A 548 8.45 19.26 23.05
N THR A 549 8.17 18.47 22.01
CA THR A 549 7.50 18.92 20.79
C THR A 549 6.48 17.90 20.37
N ASP A 550 5.47 18.36 19.65
CA ASP A 550 4.38 17.55 19.13
C ASP A 550 3.97 18.16 17.78
N VAL A 551 3.86 17.32 16.76
CA VAL A 551 3.59 17.75 15.38
C VAL A 551 2.13 18.21 15.20
N ASP A 552 1.23 17.73 16.06
CA ASP A 552 -0.22 17.97 16.01
C ASP A 552 -0.64 19.10 16.95
N SER A 553 0.01 19.16 18.11
CA SER A 553 -0.42 19.97 19.24
C SER A 553 0.70 20.86 19.77
N PRO A 554 0.82 22.13 19.31
CA PRO A 554 1.83 23.05 19.84
C PRO A 554 1.58 23.49 21.29
N ALA A 555 0.42 23.16 21.88
CA ALA A 555 0.02 23.55 23.22
C ALA A 555 0.11 22.37 24.21
N LEU A 556 1.32 22.15 24.74
CA LEU A 556 1.61 21.06 25.68
C LEU A 556 1.39 21.44 27.15
N THR A 557 1.02 20.45 27.95
CA THR A 557 0.87 20.57 29.41
C THR A 557 1.86 19.68 30.14
N TYR A 558 2.41 20.18 31.25
CA TYR A 558 3.51 19.53 31.98
C TYR A 558 3.07 19.19 33.41
N SER A 559 3.44 18.01 33.88
CA SER A 559 3.23 17.57 35.26
C SER A 559 4.38 16.73 35.79
N LEU A 560 4.50 16.63 37.12
CA LEU A 560 5.53 15.86 37.81
C LEU A 560 4.90 14.76 38.65
N SER A 561 5.52 13.59 38.64
CA SER A 561 5.23 12.46 39.52
C SER A 561 6.53 11.76 39.91
N GLY A 562 6.49 10.68 40.68
CA GLY A 562 7.69 10.01 41.17
C GLY A 562 8.01 10.32 42.64
N THR A 563 9.12 9.78 43.13
CA THR A 563 9.46 9.72 44.55
C THR A 563 9.66 11.10 45.15
N ASP A 564 10.38 11.99 44.45
CA ASP A 564 10.78 13.29 44.98
C ASP A 564 10.00 14.47 44.40
N ALA A 565 9.01 14.21 43.55
CA ALA A 565 8.24 15.24 42.83
C ALA A 565 7.56 16.26 43.74
N ALA A 566 7.23 15.90 44.98
CA ALA A 566 6.65 16.82 45.95
C ALA A 566 7.57 18.01 46.29
N LEU A 567 8.88 17.88 46.08
CA LEU A 567 9.91 18.89 46.37
C LEU A 567 10.08 19.92 45.24
N PHE A 568 9.41 19.72 44.10
CA PHE A 568 9.53 20.55 42.90
C PHE A 568 8.20 21.19 42.49
N ASP A 569 8.30 22.30 41.74
CA ASP A 569 7.24 22.88 40.93
C ASP A 569 7.60 22.75 39.44
N VAL A 570 6.60 22.65 38.55
CA VAL A 570 6.78 22.71 37.10
C VAL A 570 5.94 23.84 36.50
N SER A 571 6.53 24.62 35.60
CA SER A 571 5.87 25.74 34.92
C SER A 571 5.06 25.25 33.72
N ALA A 572 4.21 26.14 33.17
CA ALA A 572 3.48 25.88 31.93
C ALA A 572 4.41 25.74 30.69
N THR A 573 5.67 26.16 30.81
CA THR A 573 6.70 26.03 29.76
C THR A 573 7.64 24.85 29.99
N GLY A 574 7.40 24.01 30.99
CA GLY A 574 8.22 22.83 31.28
C GLY A 574 9.43 23.07 32.18
N ASP A 575 9.55 24.26 32.81
CA ASP A 575 10.64 24.54 33.74
C ASP A 575 10.37 23.93 35.12
N VAL A 576 11.26 23.06 35.58
CA VAL A 576 11.22 22.39 36.88
C VAL A 576 12.14 23.10 37.87
N THR A 577 11.59 23.51 39.03
CA THR A 577 12.31 24.27 40.07
C THR A 577 12.13 23.62 41.43
N PHE A 578 13.13 23.75 42.31
CA PHE A 578 12.99 23.33 43.72
C PHE A 578 12.07 24.29 44.48
N LYS A 579 11.13 23.77 45.27
CA LYS A 579 10.28 24.57 46.18
C LYS A 579 11.07 25.24 47.31
N SER A 580 12.22 24.68 47.67
CA SER A 580 13.16 25.21 48.64
C SER A 580 14.55 24.84 48.18
N ALA A 581 15.50 25.77 48.28
CA ALA A 581 16.88 25.52 47.87
C ALA A 581 17.40 24.20 48.49
N PRO A 582 17.97 23.30 47.69
CA PRO A 582 18.55 22.06 48.19
C PRO A 582 19.85 22.35 48.95
N ASP A 583 20.16 21.50 49.92
CA ASP A 583 21.31 21.59 50.84
C ASP A 583 21.97 20.21 50.78
N PHE A 584 23.22 20.15 50.33
CA PHE A 584 23.88 18.88 50.02
C PHE A 584 24.23 18.10 51.29
N GLU A 585 24.55 18.79 52.38
CA GLU A 585 24.81 18.18 53.69
C GLU A 585 23.53 17.79 54.44
N ALA A 586 22.36 18.31 54.02
CA ALA A 586 21.04 17.95 54.56
C ALA A 586 20.03 17.58 53.43
N PRO A 587 20.29 16.50 52.68
CA PRO A 587 19.47 16.08 51.56
C PRO A 587 18.04 15.73 51.99
N LYS A 588 17.07 16.05 51.14
CA LYS A 588 15.62 15.89 51.42
C LYS A 588 14.93 14.89 50.51
N ASP A 589 15.62 14.38 49.51
CA ASP A 589 15.19 13.23 48.72
C ASP A 589 14.94 12.01 49.63
N ALA A 590 14.10 11.09 49.17
CA ALA A 590 13.62 10.00 50.01
C ALA A 590 14.74 9.08 50.55
N ASN A 591 15.77 8.86 49.74
CA ASN A 591 16.94 8.00 50.01
C ASN A 591 18.14 8.76 50.59
N HIS A 592 18.12 10.09 50.59
CA HIS A 592 19.15 10.99 51.13
C HIS A 592 20.52 10.80 50.44
N ASP A 593 20.53 10.49 49.14
CA ASP A 593 21.74 10.29 48.34
C ASP A 593 22.05 11.46 47.39
N ASN A 594 21.33 12.58 47.54
CA ASN A 594 21.42 13.80 46.72
C ASN A 594 20.98 13.60 45.27
N VAL A 595 20.34 12.48 44.91
CA VAL A 595 19.72 12.27 43.60
C VAL A 595 18.21 12.33 43.75
N TYR A 596 17.60 13.34 43.15
CA TYR A 596 16.16 13.56 43.23
C TYR A 596 15.48 12.93 42.01
N ASP A 597 14.75 11.85 42.22
CA ASP A 597 14.08 11.09 41.16
C ASP A 597 12.66 11.62 40.91
N VAL A 598 12.49 12.25 39.75
CA VAL A 598 11.20 12.77 39.27
C VAL A 598 10.84 12.19 37.91
N THR A 599 9.58 11.85 37.71
CA THR A 599 9.02 11.49 36.41
C THR A 599 8.31 12.71 35.85
N VAL A 600 8.84 13.26 34.76
CA VAL A 600 8.19 14.34 34.01
C VAL A 600 7.17 13.74 33.06
N ALA A 601 5.99 14.35 32.97
CA ALA A 601 4.92 13.93 32.10
C ALA A 601 4.46 15.11 31.23
N VAL A 602 4.41 14.91 29.92
CA VAL A 602 3.98 15.89 28.93
C VAL A 602 2.73 15.38 28.23
N SER A 603 1.69 16.21 28.15
CA SER A 603 0.41 15.86 27.52
C SER A 603 -0.05 16.95 26.55
N ASP A 604 -0.50 16.50 25.38
CA ASP A 604 -1.26 17.20 24.34
C ASP A 604 -2.78 17.24 24.61
N LEU A 605 -3.24 16.72 25.75
CA LEU A 605 -4.65 16.49 26.18
C LEU A 605 -5.29 15.17 25.72
N THR A 606 -4.66 14.42 24.82
CA THR A 606 -5.15 13.14 24.26
C THR A 606 -4.24 11.98 24.67
N THR A 607 -2.93 12.19 24.63
CA THR A 607 -1.88 11.28 25.03
C THR A 607 -0.97 11.88 26.11
N ILE A 608 -0.18 11.03 26.76
CA ILE A 608 0.79 11.45 27.79
C ILE A 608 2.08 10.68 27.58
N THR A 609 3.17 11.41 27.38
CA THR A 609 4.53 10.85 27.36
C THR A 609 5.20 11.13 28.69
N THR A 610 5.81 10.11 29.29
CA THR A 610 6.52 10.25 30.57
C THR A 610 7.99 9.90 30.42
N LYS A 611 8.86 10.62 31.13
CA LYS A 611 10.31 10.36 31.18
C LYS A 611 10.81 10.48 32.61
N ASN A 612 11.59 9.50 33.06
CA ASN A 612 12.25 9.59 34.36
C ASN A 612 13.48 10.49 34.25
N VAL A 613 13.63 11.37 35.23
CA VAL A 613 14.67 12.38 35.31
C VAL A 613 15.30 12.33 36.70
N ALA A 614 16.61 12.11 36.75
CA ALA A 614 17.39 12.16 37.97
C ALA A 614 18.09 13.53 38.08
N ILE A 615 17.68 14.34 39.05
CA ILE A 615 18.30 15.66 39.31
C ILE A 615 19.28 15.50 40.47
N THR A 616 20.58 15.48 40.17
CA THR A 616 21.63 15.35 41.18
C THR A 616 21.97 16.72 41.76
N VAL A 617 21.77 16.87 43.06
CA VAL A 617 22.28 18.03 43.80
C VAL A 617 23.77 17.85 44.01
N THR A 618 24.54 18.85 43.60
CA THR A 618 26.00 18.83 43.70
C THR A 618 26.45 19.68 44.87
N ASP A 619 27.37 19.12 45.65
CA ASP A 619 28.07 19.80 46.74
C ASP A 619 28.79 21.02 46.19
N VAL A 620 28.44 22.18 46.71
CA VAL A 620 29.19 23.40 46.54
C VAL A 620 29.85 23.68 47.87
N ASN A 621 31.12 23.27 47.97
CA ASN A 621 31.96 23.52 49.14
C ASN A 621 31.62 24.85 49.82
N ASP A 622 31.16 24.76 51.06
CA ASP A 622 31.03 25.88 51.99
C ASP A 622 32.44 26.44 52.29
N THR A 623 32.99 27.21 51.35
CA THR A 623 34.39 27.62 51.43
C THR A 623 34.55 28.81 52.36
N SER A 624 34.98 28.50 53.58
CA SER A 624 36.04 29.30 54.18
C SER A 624 37.36 29.05 53.44
N GLY A 625 37.52 29.74 52.30
CA GLY A 625 38.81 30.13 51.71
C GLY A 625 39.63 29.08 50.96
N GLY A 626 39.63 29.19 49.62
CA GLY A 626 40.84 28.94 48.80
C GLY A 626 40.74 27.88 47.69
N GLY A 627 39.88 28.07 46.69
CA GLY A 627 39.98 27.40 45.39
C GLY A 627 39.81 28.45 44.29
N GLY A 628 40.92 28.94 43.72
CA GLY A 628 40.88 30.02 42.74
C GLY A 628 40.28 29.56 41.41
N VAL A 629 39.25 30.28 40.95
CA VAL A 629 38.84 30.25 39.54
C VAL A 629 40.02 30.78 38.71
N LEU A 630 40.68 29.91 37.94
CA LEU A 630 41.69 30.33 36.97
C LEU A 630 40.98 30.79 35.69
N THR A 631 40.64 32.09 35.62
CA THR A 631 40.17 32.70 34.37
C THR A 631 41.38 33.04 33.49
N VAL A 632 41.69 32.20 32.50
CA VAL A 632 42.70 32.51 31.49
C VAL A 632 42.06 33.39 30.40
N THR A 633 42.45 34.66 30.36
CA THR A 633 42.07 35.59 29.28
C THR A 633 43.33 36.03 28.54
N GLY A 634 43.51 35.54 27.31
CA GLY A 634 44.66 35.84 26.43
C GLY A 634 45.77 34.79 26.42
N SER A 635 46.69 34.92 25.46
CA SER A 635 47.83 34.02 25.18
C SER A 635 48.85 33.99 26.33
N THR A 636 48.59 33.23 27.39
CA THR A 636 49.59 32.93 28.43
C THR A 636 49.94 31.45 28.36
N GLY A 637 51.22 31.14 28.13
CA GLY A 637 51.72 29.77 28.24
C GLY A 637 51.77 29.32 29.71
N PHE A 638 51.29 28.12 29.98
CA PHE A 638 51.41 27.45 31.27
C PHE A 638 52.27 26.20 31.08
N THR A 639 53.10 25.82 32.04
CA THR A 639 53.95 24.62 31.91
C THR A 639 53.30 23.36 32.51
N SER A 640 52.41 23.53 33.51
CA SER A 640 51.64 22.42 34.11
C SER A 640 50.50 22.94 34.98
N ILE A 641 49.35 22.29 34.95
CA ILE A 641 48.18 22.52 35.83
C ILE A 641 47.82 21.19 36.51
N ASP A 642 47.71 21.16 37.83
CA ASP A 642 47.41 19.95 38.63
C ASP A 642 46.39 20.25 39.74
N ARG A 643 45.38 19.37 39.92
CA ARG A 643 44.39 19.37 41.01
C ARG A 643 43.57 20.65 41.16
N ALA A 644 42.84 21.04 40.13
CA ALA A 644 41.88 22.12 40.23
C ALA A 644 40.50 21.73 39.65
N THR A 645 39.43 22.16 40.32
CA THR A 645 38.11 22.29 39.67
C THR A 645 38.17 23.59 38.87
N ILE A 646 38.40 23.50 37.57
CA ILE A 646 38.67 24.67 36.73
C ILE A 646 37.45 24.96 35.89
N ASN A 647 36.78 26.08 36.16
CA ASN A 647 35.88 26.69 35.19
C ASN A 647 36.73 27.47 34.19
N ILE A 648 37.18 26.81 33.12
CA ILE A 648 37.98 27.43 32.04
C ILE A 648 37.04 28.21 31.10
N SER A 649 36.67 29.43 31.46
CA SER A 649 35.95 30.31 30.52
C SER A 649 36.95 31.00 29.58
N VAL A 650 37.41 30.28 28.55
CA VAL A 650 38.34 30.80 27.56
C VAL A 650 37.57 31.54 26.47
N THR A 651 37.75 32.86 26.42
CA THR A 651 37.34 33.72 25.29
C THR A 651 38.58 34.10 24.47
N GLY A 652 39.17 33.12 23.77
CA GLY A 652 40.30 33.31 22.83
C GLY A 652 41.25 32.10 22.70
N ASN A 653 42.08 32.03 21.66
CA ASN A 653 42.98 30.88 21.45
C ASN A 653 44.03 30.77 22.57
N LEU A 654 44.08 29.64 23.29
CA LEU A 654 45.25 29.22 24.05
C LEU A 654 46.32 28.80 23.05
N HIS A 655 47.40 29.57 22.94
CA HIS A 655 48.54 29.29 22.08
C HIS A 655 49.75 29.06 22.98
N GLU A 656 50.27 27.83 23.05
CA GLU A 656 51.57 27.59 23.66
C GLU A 656 52.69 28.03 22.71
N THR A 657 53.69 28.71 23.26
CA THR A 657 54.91 29.05 22.53
C THR A 657 56.07 28.25 23.14
N GLY A 658 56.14 26.96 22.81
CA GLY A 658 57.41 26.21 22.79
C GLY A 658 57.80 25.36 24.02
N SER A 659 56.87 24.87 24.84
CA SER A 659 57.15 23.80 25.82
C SER A 659 55.88 22.97 26.05
N ALA A 660 56.00 21.65 26.28
CA ALA A 660 54.82 20.78 26.40
C ALA A 660 54.03 21.07 27.69
N GLY A 661 52.81 21.59 27.55
CA GLY A 661 51.89 21.78 28.67
C GLY A 661 51.23 20.48 29.09
N VAL A 662 51.06 20.28 30.41
CA VAL A 662 50.31 19.15 30.97
C VAL A 662 49.21 19.67 31.90
N ILE A 663 47.96 19.32 31.61
CA ILE A 663 46.82 19.45 32.53
C ILE A 663 46.61 18.08 33.16
N SER A 664 46.41 18.04 34.48
CA SER A 664 46.21 16.77 35.16
C SER A 664 45.31 16.84 36.39
N ASN A 665 44.65 15.72 36.69
CA ASN A 665 43.80 15.52 37.87
C ASN A 665 42.75 16.64 38.07
N SER A 666 42.15 17.12 36.99
CA SER A 666 41.28 18.30 36.97
C SER A 666 39.89 18.00 36.41
N THR A 667 38.90 18.78 36.86
CA THR A 667 37.53 18.76 36.31
C THR A 667 37.27 20.10 35.62
N ILE A 668 37.00 20.04 34.32
CA ILE A 668 36.76 21.19 33.44
C ILE A 668 35.28 21.21 33.05
N ASN A 669 34.48 22.02 33.73
CA ASN A 669 33.03 22.05 33.53
C ASN A 669 32.58 22.84 32.28
N ASN A 670 33.49 23.63 31.71
CA ASN A 670 33.27 24.41 30.50
C ASN A 670 34.64 24.69 29.88
N LEU A 671 34.92 24.14 28.69
CA LEU A 671 36.24 24.21 28.05
C LEU A 671 36.43 25.44 27.15
N GLY A 672 35.34 26.02 26.61
CA GLY A 672 35.44 26.98 25.50
C GLY A 672 36.12 26.36 24.27
N SER A 673 36.80 27.18 23.45
CA SER A 673 37.58 26.68 22.29
C SER A 673 39.08 26.75 22.57
N LEU A 674 39.72 25.59 22.63
CA LEU A 674 41.18 25.43 22.63
C LEU A 674 41.66 25.26 21.19
N SER A 675 42.70 26.00 20.80
CA SER A 675 43.26 25.92 19.44
C SER A 675 44.78 26.05 19.49
N GLU A 676 45.45 24.91 19.42
CA GLU A 676 46.89 24.81 19.64
C GLU A 676 47.65 24.81 18.31
N ALA A 677 48.61 25.72 18.16
CA ALA A 677 49.43 25.84 16.95
C ALA A 677 50.87 25.40 17.24
N GLN A 678 51.27 24.25 16.67
CA GLN A 678 52.65 23.71 16.69
C GLN A 678 53.21 23.21 18.05
N ALA A 679 52.46 23.22 19.16
CA ALA A 679 52.88 22.72 20.48
C ALA A 679 52.27 21.35 20.85
N MET A 680 52.78 20.71 21.92
CA MET A 680 52.29 19.44 22.48
C MET A 680 51.54 19.70 23.79
N LEU A 681 50.24 19.42 23.85
CA LEU A 681 49.43 19.56 25.06
C LEU A 681 48.94 18.17 25.52
N ALA A 682 49.08 17.84 26.80
CA ALA A 682 48.58 16.59 27.36
C ALA A 682 47.52 16.83 28.45
N PHE A 683 46.46 16.03 28.45
CA PHE A 683 45.48 15.91 29.53
C PHE A 683 45.64 14.55 30.21
N VAL A 684 45.68 14.53 31.55
CA VAL A 684 46.04 13.35 32.33
C VAL A 684 45.13 13.19 33.56
N ASN A 685 44.29 12.16 33.60
CA ASN A 685 43.29 11.93 34.65
C ASN A 685 42.29 13.09 34.81
N ASP A 686 41.82 13.63 33.69
CA ASP A 686 40.93 14.79 33.65
C ASP A 686 39.49 14.42 33.26
N THR A 687 38.52 15.25 33.66
CA THR A 687 37.12 15.18 33.22
C THR A 687 36.74 16.50 32.55
N ILE A 688 36.22 16.47 31.33
CA ILE A 688 36.00 17.66 30.50
C ILE A 688 34.58 17.67 29.94
N ALA A 689 33.81 18.70 30.27
CA ALA A 689 32.47 18.94 29.75
C ALA A 689 32.46 20.11 28.75
N GLY A 690 31.85 19.91 27.58
CA GLY A 690 31.93 20.82 26.45
C GLY A 690 30.95 22.00 26.46
N GLY A 691 29.84 21.97 27.20
CA GLY A 691 28.82 23.02 27.09
C GLY A 691 28.35 23.24 25.64
N SER A 692 27.73 24.38 25.33
CA SER A 692 27.05 24.56 24.02
C SER A 692 27.98 24.56 22.79
N LEU A 693 29.30 24.77 22.91
CA LEU A 693 30.28 24.79 21.80
C LEU A 693 31.75 24.61 22.29
N GLY A 694 32.01 23.65 23.19
CA GLY A 694 33.38 23.36 23.64
C GLY A 694 34.18 22.64 22.54
N ALA A 695 35.33 23.17 22.15
CA ALA A 695 36.14 22.64 21.05
C ALA A 695 37.61 22.45 21.45
N ILE A 696 38.19 21.29 21.11
CA ILE A 696 39.61 20.99 21.19
C ILE A 696 40.15 20.94 19.76
N VAL A 697 40.96 21.94 19.39
CA VAL A 697 41.48 22.10 18.03
C VAL A 697 43.01 21.92 18.01
N ALA A 698 43.50 20.89 17.34
CA ALA A 698 44.92 20.66 17.06
C ALA A 698 45.28 21.27 15.69
N ASN A 699 45.82 22.49 15.66
CA ASN A 699 46.14 23.23 14.44
C ASN A 699 47.64 23.10 14.10
N GLY A 700 48.06 21.90 13.68
CA GLY A 700 49.46 21.60 13.37
C GLY A 700 50.32 21.17 14.57
N GLY A 701 49.73 21.01 15.75
CA GLY A 701 50.35 20.44 16.97
C GLY A 701 49.75 19.08 17.37
N THR A 702 50.16 18.53 18.51
CA THR A 702 49.66 17.25 19.04
C THR A 702 48.94 17.44 20.37
N ILE A 703 47.76 16.85 20.52
CA ILE A 703 47.01 16.81 21.79
C ILE A 703 46.90 15.38 22.27
N THR A 704 47.42 15.09 23.47
CA THR A 704 47.52 13.73 24.03
C THR A 704 46.52 13.53 25.18
N PHE A 705 45.78 12.42 25.20
CA PHE A 705 44.86 12.04 26.27
C PHE A 705 45.34 10.79 27.05
N ASP A 706 45.40 10.91 28.38
CA ASP A 706 45.71 9.82 29.31
C ASP A 706 44.66 9.75 30.44
N ASN A 707 43.72 8.81 30.36
CA ASN A 707 42.61 8.61 31.32
C ASN A 707 41.68 9.84 31.39
N VAL A 708 41.29 10.35 30.23
CA VAL A 708 40.46 11.55 30.09
C VAL A 708 39.02 11.17 29.78
N HIS A 709 38.06 11.74 30.51
CA HIS A 709 36.63 11.67 30.18
C HIS A 709 36.17 12.95 29.48
N LEU A 710 35.58 12.83 28.30
CA LEU A 710 35.00 13.91 27.51
C LEU A 710 33.49 13.74 27.42
N ASP A 711 32.76 14.83 27.66
CA ASP A 711 31.31 14.88 27.49
C ASP A 711 30.89 16.10 26.66
N GLY A 712 30.16 15.90 25.56
CA GLY A 712 29.59 17.00 24.76
C GLY A 712 30.61 17.90 24.05
N THR A 713 31.79 17.37 23.67
CA THR A 713 32.94 18.16 23.17
C THR A 713 33.19 17.95 21.67
N LEU A 714 33.57 19.01 20.94
CA LEU A 714 34.05 18.97 19.56
C LEU A 714 35.57 18.74 19.50
N LEU A 715 36.03 17.78 18.71
CA LEU A 715 37.43 17.52 18.40
C LEU A 715 37.72 17.90 16.94
N ASP A 716 38.75 18.69 16.69
CA ASP A 716 39.15 19.14 15.35
C ASP A 716 40.68 19.10 15.18
N ALA A 717 41.16 18.31 14.22
CA ALA A 717 42.58 18.24 13.86
C ALA A 717 42.86 18.60 12.39
N THR A 718 41.85 19.15 11.69
CA THR A 718 41.81 19.31 10.22
C THR A 718 42.91 20.21 9.64
N SER A 719 43.58 21.01 10.47
CA SER A 719 44.68 21.91 10.07
C SER A 719 46.07 21.27 10.29
N GLY A 720 46.19 19.96 10.08
CA GLY A 720 47.44 19.21 10.15
C GLY A 720 47.94 18.88 11.55
N GLY A 721 47.07 18.98 12.57
CA GLY A 721 47.38 18.50 13.92
C GLY A 721 47.00 17.04 14.11
N LEU A 722 47.35 16.50 15.27
CA LEU A 722 47.07 15.12 15.68
C LEU A 722 46.44 15.12 17.07
N ILE A 723 45.40 14.32 17.28
CA ILE A 723 44.88 14.03 18.63
C ILE A 723 45.19 12.56 18.90
N GLU A 724 45.89 12.26 19.98
CA GLU A 724 46.40 10.91 20.28
C GLU A 724 46.10 10.48 21.72
N SER A 725 46.20 9.18 21.97
CA SER A 725 46.08 8.58 23.30
C SER A 725 47.44 8.12 23.86
N VAL A 726 47.51 7.90 25.17
CA VAL A 726 48.64 7.21 25.82
C VAL A 726 48.36 5.72 25.95
N ALA A 727 49.40 4.91 25.77
CA ALA A 727 49.35 3.45 25.94
C ALA A 727 48.78 3.05 27.31
N GLY A 728 47.76 2.18 27.31
CA GLY A 728 47.13 1.70 28.54
C GLY A 728 46.22 2.70 29.25
N SER A 729 45.98 3.87 28.66
CA SER A 729 45.00 4.83 29.17
C SER A 729 43.56 4.36 28.94
N ALA A 730 42.63 4.78 29.80
CA ALA A 730 41.19 4.52 29.70
C ALA A 730 40.45 5.82 29.44
N ASN A 731 40.47 6.29 28.20
CA ASN A 731 39.77 7.50 27.79
C ASN A 731 38.27 7.21 27.62
N SER A 732 37.40 8.20 27.81
CA SER A 732 35.96 8.01 27.70
C SER A 732 35.32 9.14 26.91
N PHE A 733 34.58 8.81 25.84
CA PHE A 733 33.87 9.75 24.98
C PHE A 733 32.36 9.56 25.13
N ASN A 734 31.70 10.61 25.62
CA ASN A 734 30.24 10.69 25.71
C ASN A 734 29.75 11.88 24.88
N ASN A 735 28.81 11.66 23.96
CA ASN A 735 28.22 12.75 23.15
C ASN A 735 29.28 13.64 22.42
N VAL A 736 30.35 13.04 21.91
CA VAL A 736 31.50 13.75 21.31
C VAL A 736 31.28 13.94 19.81
N THR A 737 31.72 15.08 19.27
CA THR A 737 31.73 15.35 17.82
C THR A 737 33.17 15.41 17.31
N LEU A 738 33.49 14.69 16.23
CA LEU A 738 34.72 14.85 15.48
C LEU A 738 34.43 15.62 14.18
N LYS A 739 35.19 16.67 13.92
CA LYS A 739 35.03 17.45 12.69
C LYS A 739 35.51 16.67 11.46
N ALA A 740 34.88 16.94 10.31
CA ALA A 740 35.26 16.36 9.04
C ALA A 740 36.73 16.58 8.66
N GLY A 741 37.47 15.49 8.49
CA GLY A 741 38.92 15.46 8.20
C GLY A 741 39.85 15.51 9.42
N ALA A 742 39.31 15.52 10.65
CA ALA A 742 40.11 15.33 11.87
C ALA A 742 40.53 13.86 12.01
N VAL A 743 41.70 13.59 12.59
CA VAL A 743 42.17 12.22 12.90
C VAL A 743 42.40 12.10 14.40
N PHE A 744 41.73 11.13 15.03
CA PHE A 744 42.05 10.64 16.37
C PHE A 744 42.86 9.35 16.25
N ASP A 745 44.09 9.34 16.74
CA ASP A 745 45.07 8.26 16.59
C ASP A 745 45.29 7.54 17.93
N ASP A 746 44.86 6.28 18.01
CA ASP A 746 45.07 5.42 19.18
C ASP A 746 46.27 4.47 19.00
N SER A 747 47.30 4.90 18.27
CA SER A 747 48.45 4.03 17.93
C SER A 747 49.24 3.50 19.12
N ALA A 748 49.08 4.14 20.29
CA ALA A 748 49.72 3.75 21.53
C ALA A 748 49.04 2.56 22.24
N GLY A 749 47.82 2.17 21.84
CA GLY A 749 47.09 1.04 22.42
C GLY A 749 46.35 1.37 23.71
N SER A 750 45.39 2.30 23.64
CA SER A 750 44.51 2.66 24.76
C SER A 750 43.19 1.88 24.77
N VAL A 751 42.39 2.11 25.81
CA VAL A 751 41.00 1.70 25.89
C VAL A 751 40.15 2.97 25.75
N LEU A 752 39.30 3.01 24.72
CA LEU A 752 38.33 4.07 24.51
C LEU A 752 36.94 3.60 24.95
N ASN A 753 36.45 4.10 26.08
CA ASN A 753 35.09 3.87 26.53
C ASN A 753 34.14 4.82 25.79
N VAL A 754 33.12 4.31 25.10
CA VAL A 754 32.22 5.13 24.30
C VAL A 754 30.77 4.94 24.75
N SER A 755 30.00 6.02 24.83
CA SER A 755 28.56 6.01 25.06
C SER A 755 27.86 7.20 24.41
N GLY A 756 26.55 7.09 24.19
CA GLY A 756 25.74 8.18 23.63
C GLY A 756 26.02 8.39 22.14
N THR A 757 26.03 9.64 21.68
CA THR A 757 26.25 9.92 20.25
C THR A 757 27.71 10.26 19.95
N LEU A 758 28.31 9.56 19.00
CA LEU A 758 29.60 9.93 18.42
C LEU A 758 29.36 10.49 17.02
N ASN A 759 29.36 11.82 16.86
CA ASN A 759 29.24 12.42 15.53
C ASN A 759 30.61 12.41 14.85
N ASN A 760 30.92 11.33 14.16
CA ASN A 760 32.17 11.16 13.46
C ASN A 760 32.07 11.75 12.05
N GLY A 761 32.51 13.00 11.88
CA GLY A 761 32.77 13.54 10.54
C GLY A 761 34.18 13.17 10.03
N GLY A 762 35.10 12.84 10.94
CA GLY A 762 36.53 12.64 10.69
C GLY A 762 36.92 11.15 10.63
N LYS A 763 38.13 10.84 11.08
CA LYS A 763 38.69 9.49 11.17
C LYS A 763 39.11 9.15 12.60
N ILE A 764 38.74 7.98 13.08
CA ILE A 764 39.22 7.41 14.35
C ILE A 764 40.01 6.16 14.01
N GLU A 765 41.29 6.11 14.34
CA GLU A 765 42.18 4.98 14.03
C GLU A 765 42.55 4.23 15.30
N PHE A 766 42.18 2.95 15.38
CA PHE A 766 42.53 2.06 16.47
C PHE A 766 43.66 1.12 16.04
N PHE A 767 44.85 1.23 16.65
CA PHE A 767 45.97 0.35 16.30
C PHE A 767 46.26 -0.73 17.35
N ASN A 768 46.64 -1.91 16.84
CA ASN A 768 47.45 -2.93 17.52
C ASN A 768 47.10 -3.15 19.02
N PHE A 769 46.00 -3.88 19.27
CA PHE A 769 45.41 -4.21 20.57
C PHE A 769 44.64 -3.09 21.28
N ALA A 770 44.45 -1.94 20.62
CA ALA A 770 43.51 -0.92 21.02
C ALA A 770 42.08 -1.49 21.17
N LYS A 771 41.34 -0.99 22.16
CA LYS A 771 39.96 -1.45 22.42
C LYS A 771 39.00 -0.28 22.54
N ALA A 772 37.96 -0.27 21.73
CA ALA A 772 36.77 0.50 22.06
C ALA A 772 35.86 -0.34 22.95
N ILE A 773 35.38 0.19 24.07
CA ILE A 773 34.43 -0.48 24.96
C ILE A 773 33.16 0.36 25.01
N LEU A 774 32.04 -0.21 24.57
CA LEU A 774 30.74 0.42 24.71
C LEU A 774 30.30 0.35 26.16
N THR A 775 30.17 1.51 26.81
CA THR A 775 29.68 1.66 28.19
C THR A 775 28.21 2.06 28.26
N GLY A 776 27.57 2.19 27.09
CA GLY A 776 26.16 2.48 26.89
C GLY A 776 25.80 2.25 25.41
N ASP A 777 24.52 2.39 25.08
CA ASP A 777 24.12 2.46 23.68
C ASP A 777 24.89 3.58 22.99
N THR A 778 25.45 3.26 21.82
CA THR A 778 26.34 4.15 21.08
C THR A 778 25.83 4.27 19.66
N THR A 779 25.44 5.48 19.27
CA THR A 779 25.11 5.81 17.88
C THR A 779 26.27 6.59 17.30
N VAL A 780 26.92 6.03 16.28
CA VAL A 780 27.93 6.72 15.48
C VAL A 780 27.23 7.32 14.28
N ILE A 781 27.23 8.66 14.22
CA ILE A 781 26.57 9.41 13.15
C ILE A 781 27.57 10.22 12.33
N GLY A 782 27.20 10.53 11.08
CA GLY A 782 27.99 11.39 10.20
C GLY A 782 28.96 10.63 9.30
N ASN A 783 29.44 11.28 8.23
CA ASN A 783 30.11 10.61 7.10
C ASN A 783 31.60 10.27 7.34
N GLY A 784 32.01 10.01 8.58
CA GLY A 784 33.38 9.71 8.97
C GLY A 784 33.69 8.21 9.03
N GLU A 785 34.96 7.90 9.25
CA GLU A 785 35.53 6.54 9.23
C GLU A 785 36.04 6.15 10.64
N ILE A 786 35.73 4.95 11.09
CA ILE A 786 36.38 4.30 12.23
C ILE A 786 37.22 3.16 11.66
N LYS A 787 38.55 3.33 11.68
CA LYS A 787 39.49 2.35 11.16
C LYS A 787 40.01 1.44 12.26
N LEU A 788 39.85 0.14 12.07
CA LEU A 788 40.44 -0.91 12.90
C LEU A 788 41.67 -1.48 12.21
N ASP A 789 42.80 -1.52 12.91
CA ASP A 789 43.98 -2.27 12.49
C ASP A 789 44.01 -3.67 13.15
N PRO A 790 44.77 -4.63 12.57
CA PRO A 790 44.80 -6.00 13.06
C PRO A 790 45.06 -6.10 14.58
N GLY A 791 44.16 -6.80 15.28
CA GLY A 791 44.19 -6.98 16.72
C GLY A 791 43.43 -5.93 17.53
N SER A 792 42.94 -4.86 16.89
CA SER A 792 42.01 -3.90 17.51
C SER A 792 40.61 -4.50 17.66
N SER A 793 39.89 -4.09 18.71
CA SER A 793 38.56 -4.63 19.01
C SER A 793 37.55 -3.59 19.45
N ILE A 794 36.32 -3.66 18.95
CA ILE A 794 35.16 -2.99 19.53
C ILE A 794 34.43 -4.00 20.39
N LEU A 795 34.31 -3.73 21.68
CA LEU A 795 33.75 -4.63 22.68
C LEU A 795 32.62 -3.95 23.41
N ASN A 796 31.80 -4.76 24.06
CA ASN A 796 30.78 -4.26 24.95
C ASN A 796 31.18 -4.44 26.42
N SER A 797 30.74 -3.54 27.31
CA SER A 797 31.02 -3.60 28.75
C SER A 797 30.25 -4.71 29.50
N GLY A 798 29.49 -5.55 28.79
CA GLY A 798 28.76 -6.71 29.31
C GLY A 798 27.27 -6.46 29.59
N ALA A 799 26.73 -5.30 29.24
CA ALA A 799 25.30 -4.97 29.29
C ALA A 799 24.75 -4.85 27.87
N HIS A 800 23.58 -5.41 27.53
CA HIS A 800 23.03 -5.46 26.16
C HIS A 800 22.98 -4.08 25.46
N HIS A 801 24.07 -3.67 24.81
CA HIS A 801 24.22 -2.36 24.18
C HIS A 801 24.20 -2.49 22.68
N THR A 802 23.71 -1.43 22.03
CA THR A 802 23.68 -1.33 20.58
C THR A 802 24.81 -0.41 20.10
N LEU A 803 25.57 -0.90 19.12
CA LEU A 803 26.41 -0.08 18.26
C LEU A 803 25.63 0.20 16.97
N ASP A 804 25.14 1.42 16.82
CA ASP A 804 24.35 1.86 15.67
C ASP A 804 25.21 2.75 14.75
N LEU A 805 25.31 2.40 13.46
CA LEU A 805 26.03 3.13 12.44
C LEU A 805 25.05 3.85 11.50
N ASP A 806 24.81 5.14 11.73
CA ASP A 806 23.93 5.97 10.89
C ASP A 806 24.75 7.02 10.12
N GLY A 807 25.22 6.62 8.94
CA GLY A 807 25.99 7.47 8.03
C GLY A 807 27.51 7.32 8.17
N SER A 808 27.99 6.63 9.20
CA SER A 808 29.41 6.37 9.44
C SER A 808 29.88 5.06 8.85
N THR A 809 31.19 4.98 8.58
CA THR A 809 31.86 3.76 8.10
C THR A 809 32.74 3.17 9.20
N ILE A 810 32.62 1.87 9.47
CA ILE A 810 33.69 1.11 10.13
C ILE A 810 34.50 0.41 9.04
N ASP A 811 35.81 0.60 9.05
CA ASP A 811 36.75 0.06 8.06
C ASP A 811 37.88 -0.75 8.73
N GLY A 812 38.44 -1.73 8.01
CA GLY A 812 39.79 -2.23 8.23
C GLY A 812 39.87 -3.72 8.56
N ALA A 813 40.58 -4.05 9.64
CA ALA A 813 40.80 -5.40 10.14
C ALA A 813 40.77 -5.40 11.68
N GLY A 814 40.07 -6.35 12.30
CA GLY A 814 39.87 -6.32 13.76
C GLY A 814 38.71 -7.21 14.20
N THR A 815 38.20 -6.98 15.41
CA THR A 815 37.04 -7.71 15.93
C THR A 815 35.94 -6.77 16.42
N ILE A 816 34.70 -6.97 16.00
CA ILE A 816 33.52 -6.33 16.58
C ILE A 816 32.77 -7.37 17.41
N GLY A 817 32.73 -7.16 18.73
CA GLY A 817 32.21 -8.10 19.71
C GLY A 817 33.22 -9.18 20.13
N ASN A 818 32.81 -9.98 21.12
CA ASN A 818 33.57 -11.08 21.73
C ASN A 818 32.74 -12.37 21.89
N GLY A 819 31.52 -12.42 21.33
CA GLY A 819 30.60 -13.56 21.39
C GLY A 819 29.92 -13.80 22.74
N ASP A 820 29.91 -12.82 23.65
CA ASP A 820 29.29 -12.95 24.98
C ASP A 820 27.78 -12.68 25.02
N HIS A 821 27.13 -12.51 23.87
CA HIS A 821 25.71 -12.21 23.69
C HIS A 821 25.25 -10.84 24.20
N SER A 822 26.16 -9.87 24.30
CA SER A 822 25.86 -8.57 24.88
C SER A 822 25.91 -7.38 23.91
N LEU A 823 26.41 -7.56 22.68
CA LEU A 823 26.45 -6.48 21.69
C LEU A 823 25.41 -6.71 20.60
N THR A 824 24.65 -5.68 20.23
CA THR A 824 23.90 -5.62 18.97
C THR A 824 24.64 -4.68 18.02
N LEU A 825 24.86 -5.09 16.77
CA LEU A 825 25.38 -4.21 15.72
C LEU A 825 24.25 -3.86 14.76
N ASP A 826 23.94 -2.57 14.62
CA ASP A 826 22.99 -2.07 13.63
C ASP A 826 23.70 -1.19 12.61
N ILE A 827 23.55 -1.51 11.33
CA ILE A 827 24.12 -0.76 10.22
C ILE A 827 22.96 -0.06 9.51
N GLY A 828 22.71 1.21 9.86
CA GLY A 828 21.66 2.04 9.29
C GLY A 828 21.83 2.28 7.77
N PHE A 829 20.80 2.83 7.13
CA PHE A 829 20.69 2.93 5.65
C PHE A 829 21.88 3.62 4.95
N SER A 830 22.51 4.57 5.64
CA SER A 830 23.68 5.33 5.16
C SER A 830 24.99 4.85 5.79
N GLY A 831 24.94 3.89 6.71
CA GLY A 831 26.10 3.30 7.37
C GLY A 831 26.81 2.26 6.49
N THR A 832 28.11 2.11 6.70
CA THR A 832 28.93 1.14 5.97
C THR A 832 29.80 0.32 6.93
N LEU A 833 29.87 -0.99 6.70
CA LEU A 833 30.87 -1.86 7.29
C LEU A 833 31.77 -2.38 6.17
N GLU A 834 33.02 -1.94 6.15
CA GLU A 834 33.99 -2.22 5.10
C GLU A 834 35.18 -3.01 5.64
N ALA A 835 35.62 -4.05 4.92
CA ALA A 835 36.91 -4.68 5.15
C ALA A 835 37.83 -4.47 3.95
N ASN A 836 38.82 -3.60 4.12
CA ASN A 836 39.89 -3.38 3.15
C ASN A 836 41.29 -3.80 3.66
N GLY A 837 41.37 -4.40 4.85
CA GLY A 837 42.62 -4.78 5.50
C GLY A 837 43.21 -6.12 5.02
N SER A 838 44.51 -6.32 5.31
CA SER A 838 45.22 -7.58 5.01
C SER A 838 44.89 -8.75 5.96
N GLN A 839 44.09 -8.50 7.00
CA GLN A 839 43.60 -9.47 7.96
C GLN A 839 42.08 -9.35 8.04
N PRO A 840 41.35 -10.38 8.49
CA PRO A 840 39.90 -10.32 8.56
C PRO A 840 39.39 -9.25 9.54
N LEU A 841 38.26 -8.63 9.19
CA LEU A 841 37.37 -7.97 10.12
C LEU A 841 36.32 -9.00 10.59
N ALA A 842 36.50 -9.50 11.80
CA ALA A 842 35.60 -10.48 12.38
C ALA A 842 34.48 -9.80 13.16
N VAL A 843 33.24 -10.22 12.96
CA VAL A 843 32.06 -9.74 13.67
C VAL A 843 31.47 -10.91 14.45
N ASN A 844 31.50 -10.78 15.77
CA ASN A 844 31.00 -11.76 16.71
C ASN A 844 30.36 -11.01 17.89
N THR A 845 29.21 -10.41 17.65
CA THR A 845 28.48 -9.63 18.66
C THR A 845 27.88 -10.53 19.75
N GLY A 846 27.62 -11.79 19.40
CA GLY A 846 26.94 -12.80 20.20
C GLY A 846 25.42 -12.60 20.28
N ASN A 847 24.86 -11.49 19.81
CA ASN A 847 23.41 -11.25 19.82
C ASN A 847 22.88 -11.21 18.39
N SER A 848 22.79 -10.01 17.80
CA SER A 848 22.24 -9.82 16.48
C SER A 848 23.00 -8.75 15.71
N VAL A 849 23.16 -9.00 14.41
CA VAL A 849 23.60 -8.01 13.43
C VAL A 849 22.43 -7.69 12.52
N THR A 850 22.07 -6.41 12.42
CA THR A 850 21.10 -5.88 11.48
C THR A 850 21.75 -4.92 10.52
N SER A 851 21.31 -4.93 9.26
CA SER A 851 21.84 -4.00 8.25
C SER A 851 20.77 -3.56 7.27
N SER A 852 20.66 -2.25 7.09
CA SER A 852 19.94 -1.58 6.00
C SER A 852 20.89 -0.77 5.09
N GLY A 853 22.15 -0.60 5.50
CA GLY A 853 23.21 0.07 4.75
C GLY A 853 24.07 -0.86 3.88
N LEU A 854 25.36 -0.54 3.77
CA LEU A 854 26.32 -1.27 2.94
C LEU A 854 27.24 -2.14 3.80
N ILE A 855 27.40 -3.40 3.41
CA ILE A 855 28.45 -4.30 3.90
C ILE A 855 29.35 -4.62 2.73
N GLU A 856 30.64 -4.34 2.86
CA GLU A 856 31.57 -4.43 1.74
C GLU A 856 32.91 -5.06 2.11
N ALA A 857 33.40 -5.99 1.29
CA ALA A 857 34.78 -6.47 1.36
C ALA A 857 35.52 -6.08 0.07
N VAL A 858 36.53 -5.22 0.20
CA VAL A 858 37.37 -4.72 -0.91
C VAL A 858 38.82 -5.15 -0.68
N HIS A 859 39.26 -6.24 -1.33
CA HIS A 859 40.55 -6.91 -1.06
C HIS A 859 40.76 -7.49 0.36
N GLY A 860 39.84 -7.28 1.30
CA GLY A 860 39.87 -7.81 2.67
C GLY A 860 38.92 -8.99 2.90
N SER A 861 38.86 -9.49 4.14
CA SER A 861 37.90 -10.53 4.55
C SER A 861 36.97 -10.00 5.65
N LEU A 862 35.67 -10.25 5.51
CA LEU A 862 34.66 -10.07 6.57
C LEU A 862 34.20 -11.44 7.05
N ASP A 863 34.32 -11.71 8.36
CA ASP A 863 33.93 -12.99 8.93
C ASP A 863 32.83 -12.77 9.99
N PHE A 864 31.60 -13.20 9.72
CA PHE A 864 30.47 -13.10 10.64
C PHE A 864 30.24 -14.44 11.38
N ASP A 865 30.42 -14.41 12.70
CA ASP A 865 30.17 -15.55 13.60
C ASP A 865 28.80 -15.49 14.28
N ASP A 866 28.02 -14.43 14.05
CA ASP A 866 26.73 -14.21 14.72
C ASP A 866 25.62 -15.14 14.23
N ALA A 867 24.82 -15.68 15.17
CA ALA A 867 23.72 -16.60 14.86
C ALA A 867 22.49 -15.91 14.26
N VAL A 868 22.34 -14.60 14.51
CA VAL A 868 21.24 -13.80 13.99
C VAL A 868 21.82 -12.70 13.12
N PHE A 869 21.72 -12.88 11.80
CA PHE A 869 22.11 -11.89 10.81
C PHE A 869 20.94 -11.61 9.87
N ASN A 870 20.41 -10.39 9.93
CA ASN A 870 19.32 -9.94 9.09
C ASN A 870 19.74 -8.69 8.33
N THR A 871 19.64 -8.71 7.01
CA THR A 871 19.92 -7.52 6.21
C THR A 871 18.83 -7.27 5.19
N VAL A 872 18.50 -6.00 4.99
CA VAL A 872 17.72 -5.49 3.86
C VAL A 872 18.56 -4.52 3.00
N GLY A 873 19.82 -4.33 3.39
CA GLY A 873 20.80 -3.49 2.72
C GLY A 873 21.53 -4.18 1.58
N THR A 874 22.71 -3.68 1.21
CA THR A 874 23.54 -4.25 0.14
C THR A 874 24.76 -4.95 0.72
N ILE A 875 25.03 -6.18 0.29
CA ILE A 875 26.29 -6.88 0.54
C ILE A 875 27.10 -6.87 -0.75
N THR A 876 28.34 -6.41 -0.72
CA THR A 876 29.22 -6.36 -1.89
C THR A 876 30.59 -6.98 -1.59
N ALA A 877 31.02 -7.94 -2.40
CA ALA A 877 32.40 -8.43 -2.38
C ALA A 877 33.09 -8.05 -3.70
N ASP A 878 34.16 -7.26 -3.64
CA ASP A 878 34.88 -6.74 -4.81
C ASP A 878 36.40 -6.86 -4.66
N GLN A 879 37.10 -6.83 -5.79
CA GLN A 879 38.57 -6.79 -5.86
C GLN A 879 39.26 -7.89 -5.03
N ALA A 880 38.77 -9.13 -5.15
CA ALA A 880 39.21 -10.30 -4.38
C ALA A 880 38.89 -10.26 -2.87
N GLY A 881 37.89 -9.48 -2.48
CA GLY A 881 37.33 -9.51 -1.14
C GLY A 881 36.56 -10.80 -0.86
N THR A 882 36.57 -11.21 0.41
CA THR A 882 35.86 -12.41 0.89
C THR A 882 34.89 -12.05 2.00
N ILE A 883 33.68 -12.61 1.99
CA ILE A 883 32.72 -12.46 3.10
C ILE A 883 32.23 -13.86 3.52
N ASP A 884 32.42 -14.23 4.78
CA ASP A 884 32.01 -15.51 5.34
C ASP A 884 30.92 -15.31 6.41
N PHE A 885 29.73 -15.87 6.18
CA PHE A 885 28.62 -15.92 7.13
C PHE A 885 28.50 -17.32 7.71
N LYS A 886 29.02 -17.54 8.93
CA LYS A 886 29.18 -18.90 9.47
C LYS A 886 27.90 -19.56 9.99
N ASN A 887 26.84 -18.79 10.25
CA ASN A 887 25.59 -19.27 10.84
C ASN A 887 24.33 -18.88 10.04
N GLY A 888 24.50 -18.56 8.76
CA GLY A 888 23.41 -18.23 7.84
C GLY A 888 23.17 -16.73 7.68
N LEU A 889 22.40 -16.41 6.65
CA LEU A 889 22.12 -15.06 6.20
C LEU A 889 20.64 -14.96 5.80
N THR A 890 19.86 -14.16 6.53
CA THR A 890 18.50 -13.80 6.09
C THR A 890 18.57 -12.45 5.38
N ASN A 891 18.40 -12.44 4.06
CA ASN A 891 18.58 -11.25 3.23
C ASN A 891 17.30 -10.83 2.48
N GLY A 892 16.82 -9.63 2.78
CA GLY A 892 15.77 -8.91 2.05
C GLY A 892 16.28 -7.92 1.00
N GLY A 893 17.60 -7.65 0.95
CA GLY A 893 18.26 -6.75 0.02
C GLY A 893 19.10 -7.47 -1.05
N ILE A 894 20.18 -6.85 -1.53
CA ILE A 894 20.98 -7.32 -2.70
C ILE A 894 22.34 -7.86 -2.26
N VAL A 895 22.72 -9.06 -2.71
CA VAL A 895 24.10 -9.57 -2.64
C VAL A 895 24.77 -9.43 -4.00
N ASN A 896 25.87 -8.68 -4.08
CA ASN A 896 26.69 -8.48 -5.28
C ASN A 896 28.07 -9.12 -5.08
N VAL A 897 28.44 -10.07 -5.94
CA VAL A 897 29.77 -10.71 -5.90
C VAL A 897 30.50 -10.48 -7.21
N HIS A 898 31.50 -9.60 -7.21
CA HIS A 898 32.26 -9.22 -8.39
C HIS A 898 33.46 -10.14 -8.66
N THR A 899 34.16 -9.85 -9.75
CA THR A 899 35.19 -10.72 -10.33
C THR A 899 36.32 -11.04 -9.34
N GLY A 900 36.53 -12.33 -9.10
CA GLY A 900 37.61 -12.82 -8.22
C GLY A 900 37.31 -12.74 -6.72
N SER A 901 36.12 -12.28 -6.34
CA SER A 901 35.65 -12.22 -4.95
C SER A 901 34.79 -13.43 -4.59
N GLU A 902 34.64 -13.67 -3.29
CA GLU A 902 33.87 -14.80 -2.77
C GLU A 902 32.95 -14.38 -1.62
N VAL A 903 31.72 -14.90 -1.63
CA VAL A 903 30.83 -14.88 -0.46
C VAL A 903 30.52 -16.33 -0.08
N ASP A 904 30.75 -16.70 1.18
CA ASP A 904 30.43 -18.01 1.74
C ASP A 904 29.33 -17.84 2.80
N VAL A 905 28.30 -18.68 2.73
CA VAL A 905 27.21 -18.73 3.72
C VAL A 905 27.07 -20.17 4.20
N SER A 906 27.70 -20.45 5.33
CA SER A 906 27.48 -21.68 6.08
C SER A 906 26.10 -21.62 6.75
N GLY A 907 25.22 -22.59 6.52
CA GLY A 907 23.82 -22.57 6.99
C GLY A 907 22.76 -22.23 5.93
N ASN A 908 21.85 -21.29 6.21
CA ASN A 908 20.77 -20.94 5.30
C ASN A 908 20.97 -19.53 4.72
N LEU A 909 21.00 -19.41 3.39
CA LEU A 909 20.72 -18.16 2.69
C LEU A 909 19.24 -18.10 2.33
N VAL A 910 18.50 -17.16 2.91
CA VAL A 910 17.16 -16.78 2.44
C VAL A 910 17.32 -15.60 1.49
N ASN A 911 17.25 -15.87 0.19
CA ASN A 911 17.51 -14.89 -0.87
C ASN A 911 16.23 -14.23 -1.38
N ASN A 912 16.21 -12.89 -1.35
CA ASN A 912 15.23 -12.06 -2.06
C ASN A 912 15.84 -11.27 -3.24
N GLY A 913 17.15 -11.43 -3.53
CA GLY A 913 17.84 -10.91 -4.71
C GLY A 913 19.37 -11.06 -4.63
N THR A 914 20.00 -11.64 -5.66
CA THR A 914 21.46 -11.82 -5.73
C THR A 914 21.98 -11.63 -7.16
N VAL A 915 23.13 -10.98 -7.32
CA VAL A 915 23.86 -10.82 -8.59
C VAL A 915 25.31 -11.27 -8.43
N LEU A 916 25.75 -12.17 -9.29
CA LEU A 916 27.14 -12.60 -9.41
C LEU A 916 27.69 -12.06 -10.73
N ASP A 917 28.80 -11.31 -10.71
CA ASP A 917 29.50 -10.81 -11.90
C ASP A 917 30.96 -11.29 -11.91
N SER A 918 31.15 -12.53 -12.35
CA SER A 918 32.42 -13.27 -12.30
C SER A 918 32.99 -13.59 -10.91
N GLY A 919 32.17 -13.43 -9.86
CA GLY A 919 32.48 -13.83 -8.48
C GLY A 919 31.98 -15.23 -8.13
N VAL A 920 32.23 -15.66 -6.88
CA VAL A 920 31.82 -16.96 -6.35
C VAL A 920 30.89 -16.79 -5.15
N LEU A 921 29.70 -17.39 -5.19
CA LEU A 921 28.82 -17.51 -4.02
C LEU A 921 28.73 -18.97 -3.61
N LYS A 922 29.11 -19.30 -2.37
CA LYS A 922 28.96 -20.61 -1.75
C LYS A 922 27.87 -20.56 -0.70
N VAL A 923 26.96 -21.52 -0.74
CA VAL A 923 25.85 -21.60 0.22
C VAL A 923 25.56 -23.05 0.59
N ASP A 924 25.36 -23.32 1.87
CA ASP A 924 24.88 -24.62 2.31
C ASP A 924 23.43 -24.85 1.89
N ASN A 925 22.50 -23.98 2.26
CA ASN A 925 21.11 -24.08 1.84
C ASN A 925 20.63 -22.77 1.24
N LEU A 926 20.03 -22.83 0.06
CA LEU A 926 19.48 -21.68 -0.65
C LEU A 926 17.95 -21.77 -0.70
N SER A 927 17.30 -20.75 -0.13
CA SER A 927 15.85 -20.64 -0.05
C SER A 927 15.39 -19.20 -0.31
N GLY A 928 14.08 -18.93 -0.29
CA GLY A 928 13.51 -17.63 -0.64
C GLY A 928 12.90 -17.58 -2.04
N THR A 929 12.45 -16.39 -2.44
CA THR A 929 11.74 -16.15 -3.71
C THR A 929 12.52 -15.24 -4.67
N GLY A 930 13.68 -14.73 -4.26
CA GLY A 930 14.54 -13.89 -5.06
C GLY A 930 15.25 -14.64 -6.18
N ALA A 931 15.50 -13.96 -7.29
CA ALA A 931 16.35 -14.47 -8.35
C ALA A 931 17.83 -14.39 -7.94
N VAL A 932 18.62 -15.40 -8.32
CA VAL A 932 20.08 -15.36 -8.33
C VAL A 932 20.54 -15.23 -9.78
N ASN A 933 21.01 -14.04 -10.16
CA ASN A 933 21.49 -13.76 -11.50
C ASN A 933 23.01 -13.99 -11.56
N VAL A 934 23.44 -14.98 -12.34
CA VAL A 934 24.85 -15.38 -12.48
C VAL A 934 25.36 -14.92 -13.85
N ASN A 935 26.17 -13.88 -13.88
CA ASN A 935 26.85 -13.35 -15.07
C ASN A 935 28.34 -13.63 -14.97
N ASN A 936 28.91 -14.52 -15.80
CA ASN A 936 30.31 -14.95 -15.75
C ASN A 936 30.84 -15.52 -14.41
N GLY A 937 29.96 -15.71 -13.39
CA GLY A 937 30.28 -16.15 -12.03
C GLY A 937 29.98 -17.62 -11.72
N THR A 938 30.20 -18.02 -10.47
CA THR A 938 29.96 -19.39 -9.98
C THR A 938 29.07 -19.40 -8.74
N LEU A 939 27.96 -20.11 -8.81
CA LEU A 939 27.15 -20.45 -7.64
C LEU A 939 27.45 -21.89 -7.22
N VAL A 940 27.82 -22.08 -5.95
CA VAL A 940 28.06 -23.39 -5.33
C VAL A 940 27.00 -23.64 -4.26
N VAL A 941 26.21 -24.70 -4.43
CA VAL A 941 25.21 -25.12 -3.43
C VAL A 941 25.56 -26.51 -2.92
N THR A 942 25.86 -26.63 -1.62
CA THR A 942 26.32 -27.90 -1.00
C THR A 942 25.20 -28.69 -0.31
N GLY A 943 24.08 -28.04 0.04
CA GLY A 943 22.91 -28.63 0.70
C GLY A 943 21.60 -28.41 -0.08
N ASN A 944 20.55 -27.88 0.55
CA ASN A 944 19.21 -27.83 -0.06
C ASN A 944 18.99 -26.60 -0.95
N LEU A 945 18.32 -26.79 -2.10
CA LEU A 945 17.81 -25.71 -2.95
C LEU A 945 16.27 -25.76 -2.97
N SER A 946 15.63 -24.66 -2.53
CA SER A 946 14.17 -24.53 -2.48
C SER A 946 13.53 -24.33 -3.87
N SER A 947 12.33 -24.89 -4.07
CA SER A 947 11.56 -24.84 -5.32
C SER A 947 11.28 -23.43 -5.84
N ASN A 948 11.30 -22.44 -4.96
CA ASN A 948 10.94 -21.06 -5.26
C ASN A 948 12.15 -20.21 -5.66
N VAL A 949 13.35 -20.78 -5.63
CA VAL A 949 14.57 -20.09 -6.05
C VAL A 949 14.67 -20.16 -7.57
N VAL A 950 14.81 -18.99 -8.19
CA VAL A 950 15.01 -18.84 -9.62
C VAL A 950 16.47 -18.50 -9.89
N LEU A 951 17.15 -19.34 -10.66
CA LEU A 951 18.52 -19.11 -11.12
C LEU A 951 18.45 -18.57 -12.56
N THR A 952 19.13 -17.45 -12.82
CA THR A 952 19.20 -16.81 -14.15
C THR A 952 20.65 -16.49 -14.53
N GLY A 953 20.91 -16.28 -15.82
CA GLY A 953 22.22 -15.82 -16.31
C GLY A 953 23.01 -16.89 -17.09
N THR A 954 24.23 -16.54 -17.53
CA THR A 954 24.90 -17.19 -18.67
C THR A 954 25.85 -18.36 -18.33
N ASP A 955 25.77 -18.95 -17.13
CA ASP A 955 27.01 -19.31 -16.42
C ASP A 955 27.14 -20.67 -15.70
N SER A 956 28.15 -20.82 -14.83
CA SER A 956 28.49 -22.10 -14.18
C SER A 956 27.79 -22.30 -12.83
N PHE A 957 27.14 -23.45 -12.69
CA PHE A 957 26.48 -23.88 -11.45
C PHE A 957 27.16 -25.14 -10.93
N VAL A 958 27.54 -25.15 -9.65
CA VAL A 958 28.15 -26.31 -8.99
C VAL A 958 27.24 -26.79 -7.87
N PHE A 959 26.83 -28.05 -7.93
CA PHE A 959 26.13 -28.72 -6.83
C PHE A 959 27.08 -29.71 -6.19
N GLY A 960 27.19 -29.66 -4.86
CA GLY A 960 28.11 -30.50 -4.08
C GLY A 960 27.54 -31.88 -3.68
N PRO A 961 28.39 -32.77 -3.13
CA PRO A 961 28.06 -34.17 -2.79
C PRO A 961 26.91 -34.36 -1.79
N ASP A 962 26.63 -33.37 -0.95
CA ASP A 962 25.64 -33.43 0.12
C ASP A 962 24.28 -32.79 -0.27
N ALA A 963 24.08 -32.43 -1.54
CA ALA A 963 22.86 -31.80 -2.03
C ALA A 963 21.69 -32.81 -2.06
N LYS A 964 20.96 -32.93 -0.93
CA LYS A 964 19.97 -34.01 -0.71
C LYS A 964 18.61 -33.80 -1.38
N GLN A 965 18.20 -32.54 -1.61
CA GLN A 965 16.97 -32.17 -2.30
C GLN A 965 17.13 -30.79 -2.96
N THR A 966 17.18 -30.77 -4.28
CA THR A 966 17.19 -29.54 -5.05
C THR A 966 15.98 -29.54 -5.96
N SER A 967 15.00 -28.68 -5.68
CA SER A 967 13.99 -28.30 -6.65
C SER A 967 14.24 -26.84 -6.94
N GLY A 968 14.34 -26.44 -8.20
CA GLY A 968 14.60 -25.04 -8.55
C GLY A 968 14.39 -24.81 -10.04
N VAL A 969 14.15 -23.55 -10.41
CA VAL A 969 13.95 -23.16 -11.80
C VAL A 969 15.23 -22.51 -12.32
N ILE A 970 15.84 -23.11 -13.35
CA ILE A 970 16.97 -22.52 -14.08
C ILE A 970 16.42 -21.96 -15.40
N SER A 971 16.51 -20.64 -15.57
CA SER A 971 15.95 -19.93 -16.73
C SER A 971 16.95 -18.93 -17.32
N ASN A 972 16.75 -18.51 -18.58
CA ASN A 972 17.57 -17.48 -19.23
C ASN A 972 19.08 -17.74 -19.29
N TYR A 973 19.49 -18.95 -19.68
CA TYR A 973 20.90 -19.31 -19.87
C TYR A 973 21.34 -19.24 -21.33
N THR A 974 22.64 -19.03 -21.56
CA THR A 974 23.22 -18.92 -22.91
C THR A 974 23.71 -20.29 -23.40
N PRO A 975 23.59 -20.63 -24.69
CA PRO A 975 24.17 -21.87 -25.21
C PRO A 975 25.66 -22.00 -24.84
N GLY A 976 26.02 -23.01 -24.03
CA GLY A 976 27.38 -23.20 -23.49
C GLY A 976 27.51 -23.09 -21.97
N THR A 977 26.46 -22.64 -21.26
CA THR A 977 26.32 -22.71 -19.79
C THR A 977 26.64 -24.13 -19.29
N THR A 978 27.52 -24.23 -18.29
CA THR A 978 28.00 -25.52 -17.75
C THR A 978 27.35 -25.79 -16.40
N LEU A 979 26.56 -26.86 -16.33
CA LEU A 979 26.12 -27.42 -15.07
C LEU A 979 27.15 -28.45 -14.61
N VAL A 980 27.85 -28.17 -13.52
CA VAL A 980 28.78 -29.09 -12.88
C VAL A 980 28.08 -29.74 -11.71
N LEU A 981 28.01 -31.07 -11.76
CA LEU A 981 27.55 -31.89 -10.66
C LEU A 981 28.79 -32.50 -10.04
N ASP A 982 29.23 -31.97 -8.91
CA ASP A 982 30.38 -32.46 -8.18
C ASP A 982 29.91 -33.31 -6.99
N GLY A 983 30.48 -34.51 -6.81
CA GLY A 983 30.19 -35.32 -5.63
C GLY A 983 29.15 -36.44 -5.75
N PHE A 984 28.68 -36.80 -6.95
CA PHE A 984 28.01 -38.09 -7.12
C PHE A 984 29.05 -39.23 -7.14
N ASP A 985 29.23 -39.92 -6.03
CA ASP A 985 30.17 -41.06 -5.88
C ASP A 985 29.74 -42.33 -6.64
N THR A 986 28.60 -42.30 -7.35
CA THR A 986 27.99 -43.43 -8.06
C THR A 986 27.42 -43.03 -9.43
N THR A 987 27.03 -44.01 -10.25
CA THR A 987 26.28 -43.78 -11.50
C THR A 987 25.00 -42.98 -11.24
N VAL A 988 24.92 -41.78 -11.82
CA VAL A 988 23.72 -40.92 -11.80
C VAL A 988 22.80 -41.29 -12.96
N ASN A 989 21.54 -41.59 -12.66
CA ASN A 989 20.49 -41.70 -13.67
C ASN A 989 19.94 -40.31 -13.97
N ALA A 990 20.04 -39.86 -15.22
CA ALA A 990 19.44 -38.62 -15.70
C ALA A 990 18.19 -38.93 -16.55
N ALA A 991 17.08 -38.27 -16.25
CA ALA A 991 15.84 -38.32 -17.02
C ALA A 991 15.39 -36.90 -17.37
N PHE A 992 15.35 -36.58 -18.66
CA PHE A 992 14.86 -35.29 -19.14
C PHE A 992 13.48 -35.45 -19.80
N ASP A 993 12.48 -34.74 -19.30
CA ASP A 993 11.18 -34.63 -19.92
C ASP A 993 11.12 -33.36 -20.79
N ALA A 994 11.22 -33.57 -22.11
CA ALA A 994 11.18 -32.49 -23.08
C ALA A 994 9.83 -31.76 -23.17
N GLN A 995 8.73 -32.32 -22.62
CA GLN A 995 7.42 -31.66 -22.60
C GLN A 995 7.28 -30.69 -21.43
N THR A 996 7.84 -31.06 -20.28
CA THR A 996 7.78 -30.25 -19.05
C THR A 996 9.05 -29.43 -18.82
N GLY A 997 10.13 -29.69 -19.57
CA GLY A 997 11.44 -29.07 -19.41
C GLY A 997 12.18 -29.56 -18.16
N ILE A 998 11.73 -30.65 -17.55
CA ILE A 998 12.24 -31.11 -16.25
C ILE A 998 13.40 -32.08 -16.46
N LEU A 999 14.56 -31.77 -15.86
CA LEU A 999 15.68 -32.70 -15.69
C LEU A 999 15.65 -33.28 -14.27
N THR A 1000 15.46 -34.58 -14.18
CA THR A 1000 15.59 -35.33 -12.91
C THR A 1000 16.89 -36.11 -12.91
N LEU A 1001 17.68 -35.93 -11.85
CA LEU A 1001 18.93 -36.65 -11.60
C LEU A 1001 18.74 -37.50 -10.35
N THR A 1002 19.11 -38.77 -10.40
CA THR A 1002 18.96 -39.70 -9.26
C THR A 1002 20.21 -40.53 -9.08
N ASP A 1003 20.76 -40.58 -7.87
CA ASP A 1003 21.90 -41.41 -7.52
C ASP A 1003 21.50 -42.83 -7.04
N ALA A 1004 22.49 -43.67 -6.73
CA ALA A 1004 22.25 -45.03 -6.24
C ALA A 1004 21.59 -45.08 -4.84
N ASP A 1005 21.67 -43.98 -4.07
CA ASP A 1005 21.11 -43.84 -2.73
C ASP A 1005 19.70 -43.20 -2.73
N HIS A 1006 19.13 -42.97 -3.92
CA HIS A 1006 17.82 -42.35 -4.17
C HIS A 1006 17.73 -40.86 -3.78
N HIS A 1007 18.84 -40.13 -3.71
CA HIS A 1007 18.80 -38.68 -3.71
C HIS A 1007 18.36 -38.20 -5.09
N ALA A 1008 17.34 -37.34 -5.15
CA ALA A 1008 16.75 -36.85 -6.38
C ALA A 1008 16.87 -35.33 -6.49
N MET A 1009 17.48 -34.86 -7.57
CA MET A 1009 17.53 -33.45 -7.98
C MET A 1009 16.56 -33.24 -9.14
N THR A 1010 15.68 -32.26 -9.02
CA THR A 1010 14.71 -31.88 -10.07
C THR A 1010 14.96 -30.44 -10.49
N LEU A 1011 15.38 -30.24 -11.73
CA LEU A 1011 15.64 -28.93 -12.31
C LEU A 1011 14.62 -28.62 -13.38
N HIS A 1012 13.92 -27.50 -13.26
CA HIS A 1012 13.07 -27.00 -14.35
C HIS A 1012 13.92 -26.16 -15.28
N LEU A 1013 14.16 -26.65 -16.49
CA LEU A 1013 14.99 -25.99 -17.49
C LEU A 1013 14.11 -25.28 -18.51
N ALA A 1014 14.33 -23.98 -18.71
CA ALA A 1014 13.73 -23.27 -19.84
C ALA A 1014 14.26 -23.82 -21.20
N PRO A 1015 13.49 -23.71 -22.31
CA PRO A 1015 13.91 -24.23 -23.62
C PRO A 1015 15.22 -23.60 -24.14
N GLY A 1016 16.25 -24.44 -24.32
CA GLY A 1016 17.62 -24.09 -24.72
C GLY A 1016 18.53 -25.29 -24.42
N SER A 1017 19.72 -25.41 -25.01
CA SER A 1017 20.60 -26.56 -24.70
C SER A 1017 21.56 -26.24 -23.56
N LEU A 1018 21.29 -26.76 -22.37
CA LEU A 1018 22.30 -26.98 -21.32
C LEU A 1018 23.22 -28.13 -21.76
N ILE A 1019 24.53 -28.02 -21.49
CA ILE A 1019 25.48 -29.13 -21.65
C ILE A 1019 25.85 -29.62 -20.25
N PRO A 1020 25.31 -30.75 -19.77
CA PRO A 1020 25.76 -31.35 -18.52
C PRO A 1020 27.21 -31.82 -18.66
N GLN A 1021 28.09 -31.43 -17.74
CA GLN A 1021 29.43 -32.03 -17.62
C GLN A 1021 29.59 -32.67 -16.24
N ALA A 1022 29.79 -33.99 -16.22
CA ALA A 1022 30.16 -34.71 -15.02
C ALA A 1022 31.69 -34.73 -14.87
N HIS A 1023 32.20 -34.26 -13.73
CA HIS A 1023 33.61 -34.35 -13.39
C HIS A 1023 33.83 -35.53 -12.43
N GLY A 1024 34.06 -36.73 -12.98
CA GLY A 1024 34.28 -37.95 -12.18
C GLY A 1024 34.18 -39.21 -13.04
N ALA A 1025 34.94 -40.26 -12.69
CA ALA A 1025 35.21 -41.41 -13.56
C ALA A 1025 33.99 -42.34 -13.83
N ALA A 1026 33.09 -41.93 -14.73
CA ALA A 1026 32.14 -42.83 -15.39
C ALA A 1026 32.01 -42.42 -16.88
N PRO A 1027 32.41 -43.27 -17.86
CA PRO A 1027 32.49 -42.86 -19.27
C PRO A 1027 31.16 -42.71 -20.02
N ASP A 1028 30.02 -42.95 -19.37
CA ASP A 1028 28.73 -43.10 -20.07
C ASP A 1028 27.73 -42.02 -19.64
N PHE A 1029 28.00 -40.77 -20.03
CA PHE A 1029 26.98 -39.73 -20.11
C PHE A 1029 26.62 -39.58 -21.60
N LEU A 1030 25.59 -40.29 -22.05
CA LEU A 1030 24.96 -40.04 -23.35
C LEU A 1030 23.64 -39.31 -23.07
N VAL A 1031 23.60 -38.02 -23.42
CA VAL A 1031 22.35 -37.28 -23.63
C VAL A 1031 21.86 -37.55 -25.04
#